data_AF-A0A3R7EHN2-F1
#
_entry.id   AF-A0A3R7EHN2-F1
#
_cell.length_a   1.000
_cell.length_b   1.000
_cell.length_c   1.000
_cell.angle_alpha   90.00
_cell.angle_beta   90.00
_cell.angle_gamma   90.00
#
_symmetry.space_group_name_H-M   'P 1'
#
loop_
_entity.id
_entity.type
_entity.pdbx_description
1 polymer ?
#
loop_
_entity_poly.entity_id
_entity_poly.type
_entity_poly.pdbx_seq_one_letter_code
_entity_poly.pdbx_strand_id
1 'polypeptide(L)'
;MNIEDFKPRIKKHVEEVSESPHVFKVKVEGFVDGFNTRSPLGYEVYDQSFEPMIYVKMENIGKEPIVNPWIVVNGRCWRTTQDIAEYATLGAKSEKEKAMLIWLFEKNHRFHATTRDEEVKDPVKVFNIYGYTLCGDDSHVIADLWRTVGLRTRPGYPYGHSTTEVFYDGKWHLLDGDENVFYLLRDNKTVASEEDIVRDPDLVKRTHVYGILIPDKRLDYSEGAASLYYYEGERKGEKESHIGHKMTITLRPGEALIWRWDNKGKYHGEDPPHKWYRCWSKIHNGKLIYRPKLRNSEGKYAFLTTEGAVFGRPQEKLALHPEREKTEGFAVLPMHSPYPIVGGCLKYTGYRRSILDKLRFLISFDMENWKCLWDEEETGYLTRSVSLDPFLPPTDPARYHLYIKVELQSYRDSLDVGLEDLHVELDLQMAHIGLPALRTGYNTLEYSDENVGGGRKARISICWKERFDIKPPEPPLRPLNPPNGGEIEGTDIIFEWEEAKDPNNEPIVDYHFQLSDRPDMAWPLSPNFDRLISRTAFEGSNKYRTPCIGLLNPNTVYYWRVRARNASGVWSRWSPIWSFTVNGPGVPLDVRLEVDKDLRVGILRWRPNPEGRIPVKYEVYGSDEKGFTASSEPYLVRVDNGPRVTFPSNLIAVTDLNELKVIGDDLDDRFNKAYYRVVAVDEKGNKSGASDYAEAPIPLIYSKPPTEVKVGQDYRYCVKCIKSIGRLIARTENGKPYQRAFRMADKLTFSLTKAPNWLSIDPARGIISGRPDEGDVGVHIVSLKVETDKGKVDTQTFVLKVVSED
;
A
#
# COMPACT_ATOMS: atom_id res chain seq x y z
N MET A 1 -19.68 -38.99 -17.27
CA MET A 1 -19.25 -37.65 -17.73
C MET A 1 -18.09 -37.84 -18.66
N ASN A 2 -18.10 -37.16 -19.80
CA ASN A 2 -17.08 -37.32 -20.84
C ASN A 2 -15.87 -36.43 -20.48
N ILE A 3 -14.63 -36.84 -20.78
CA ILE A 3 -13.42 -36.02 -20.47
C ILE A 3 -13.47 -34.63 -21.14
N GLU A 4 -14.22 -34.51 -22.24
CA GLU A 4 -14.53 -33.25 -22.94
C GLU A 4 -15.29 -32.23 -22.05
N ASP A 5 -16.08 -32.68 -21.07
CA ASP A 5 -16.88 -31.81 -20.20
C ASP A 5 -16.02 -30.99 -19.20
N PHE A 6 -14.76 -31.40 -18.99
CA PHE A 6 -13.82 -30.76 -18.06
C PHE A 6 -12.88 -29.74 -18.73
N LYS A 7 -12.88 -29.64 -20.07
CA LYS A 7 -12.02 -28.69 -20.78
C LYS A 7 -12.69 -27.31 -20.86
N PRO A 8 -11.95 -26.22 -20.58
CA PRO A 8 -12.47 -24.88 -20.81
C PRO A 8 -12.86 -24.68 -22.27
N ARG A 9 -14.06 -24.15 -22.52
CA ARG A 9 -14.56 -23.86 -23.87
C ARG A 9 -14.04 -22.51 -24.32
N ILE A 10 -13.39 -22.46 -25.49
CA ILE A 10 -12.93 -21.19 -26.06
C ILE A 10 -14.12 -20.50 -26.76
N LYS A 11 -14.33 -19.23 -26.42
CA LYS A 11 -15.33 -18.36 -27.03
C LYS A 11 -14.64 -17.18 -27.71
N LYS A 12 -15.31 -16.66 -28.73
CA LYS A 12 -14.87 -15.50 -29.49
C LYS A 12 -16.05 -14.60 -29.80
N HIS A 13 -15.83 -13.29 -29.68
CA HIS A 13 -16.75 -12.26 -30.12
C HIS A 13 -15.99 -11.28 -31.03
N VAL A 14 -16.66 -10.78 -32.07
CA VAL A 14 -16.11 -9.82 -33.02
C VAL A 14 -17.16 -8.74 -33.27
N GLU A 15 -16.75 -7.49 -33.09
CA GLU A 15 -17.57 -6.31 -33.33
C GLU A 15 -16.86 -5.42 -34.37
N GLU A 16 -17.54 -5.00 -35.43
CA GLU A 16 -17.03 -4.00 -36.37
C GLU A 16 -17.64 -2.64 -36.05
N VAL A 17 -16.79 -1.64 -35.82
CA VAL A 17 -17.19 -0.34 -35.31
C VAL A 17 -16.89 0.76 -36.33
N SER A 18 -17.89 1.59 -36.63
CA SER A 18 -17.78 2.73 -37.55
C SER A 18 -18.22 4.06 -36.93
N GLU A 19 -18.55 4.07 -35.64
CA GLU A 19 -19.01 5.24 -34.88
C GLU A 19 -18.34 5.31 -33.50
N SER A 20 -18.38 6.47 -32.86
CA SER A 20 -17.83 6.72 -31.52
C SER A 20 -18.74 7.69 -30.77
N PRO A 21 -19.20 7.38 -29.54
CA PRO A 21 -19.01 6.11 -28.84
C PRO A 21 -19.84 4.98 -29.47
N HIS A 22 -19.40 3.73 -29.31
CA HIS A 22 -20.14 2.54 -29.73
C HIS A 22 -20.19 1.52 -28.59
N VAL A 23 -21.41 1.12 -28.19
CA VAL A 23 -21.65 0.27 -27.02
C VAL A 23 -22.22 -1.09 -27.44
N PHE A 24 -21.62 -2.17 -26.94
CA PHE A 24 -22.07 -3.54 -27.19
C PHE A 24 -21.94 -4.41 -25.93
N LYS A 25 -22.55 -5.60 -25.95
CA LYS A 25 -22.58 -6.51 -24.78
C LYS A 25 -21.99 -7.87 -25.11
N VAL A 26 -21.22 -8.41 -24.16
CA VAL A 26 -20.68 -9.78 -24.21
C VAL A 26 -21.11 -10.52 -22.96
N LYS A 27 -21.66 -11.73 -23.12
CA LYS A 27 -22.05 -12.61 -22.02
C LYS A 27 -21.03 -13.71 -21.84
N VAL A 28 -20.50 -13.84 -20.62
CA VAL A 28 -19.69 -14.97 -20.18
C VAL A 28 -20.62 -15.95 -19.45
N GLU A 29 -20.79 -17.15 -20.01
CA GLU A 29 -21.76 -18.13 -19.51
C GLU A 29 -21.20 -19.08 -18.45
N GLY A 30 -19.86 -19.19 -18.37
CA GLY A 30 -19.19 -20.00 -17.36
C GLY A 30 -19.42 -19.52 -15.92
N PHE A 31 -19.09 -20.37 -14.94
CA PHE A 31 -19.29 -20.08 -13.52
C PHE A 31 -18.10 -19.40 -12.84
N VAL A 32 -16.93 -19.39 -13.50
CA VAL A 32 -15.69 -18.84 -12.94
C VAL A 32 -15.03 -17.85 -13.90
N ASP A 33 -14.43 -16.82 -13.33
CA ASP A 33 -13.67 -15.78 -14.02
C ASP A 33 -12.43 -15.37 -13.20
N GLY A 34 -11.67 -14.40 -13.68
CA GLY A 34 -10.48 -13.92 -12.97
C GLY A 34 -10.78 -13.14 -11.69
N PHE A 35 -12.02 -12.69 -11.45
CA PHE A 35 -12.40 -11.91 -10.27
C PHE A 35 -12.85 -12.82 -9.11
N ASN A 36 -13.63 -13.86 -9.40
CA ASN A 36 -14.08 -14.81 -8.39
C ASN A 36 -13.07 -15.94 -8.12
N THR A 37 -11.93 -15.99 -8.83
CA THR A 37 -10.84 -16.94 -8.55
C THR A 37 -9.56 -16.29 -8.04
N ARG A 38 -9.57 -14.96 -7.85
CA ARG A 38 -8.44 -14.19 -7.34
C ARG A 38 -8.54 -14.00 -5.84
N SER A 39 -7.43 -14.18 -5.14
CA SER A 39 -7.30 -13.74 -3.74
C SER A 39 -7.50 -12.22 -3.64
N PRO A 40 -7.89 -11.69 -2.47
CA PRO A 40 -7.84 -10.25 -2.23
C PRO A 40 -6.47 -9.64 -2.59
N LEU A 41 -6.49 -8.41 -3.08
CA LEU A 41 -5.29 -7.63 -3.42
C LEU A 41 -4.78 -6.87 -2.19
N GLY A 42 -3.50 -6.49 -2.21
CA GLY A 42 -2.84 -5.80 -1.10
C GLY A 42 -1.31 -5.81 -1.24
N TYR A 43 -0.59 -5.82 -0.11
CA TYR A 43 0.87 -5.72 -0.08
C TYR A 43 1.57 -6.86 -0.84
N GLU A 44 1.13 -8.09 -0.60
CA GLU A 44 1.71 -9.29 -1.20
C GLU A 44 1.14 -9.57 -2.60
N VAL A 45 1.94 -10.27 -3.40
CA VAL A 45 1.48 -10.75 -4.71
C VAL A 45 0.35 -11.76 -4.53
N TYR A 46 -0.78 -11.50 -5.17
CA TYR A 46 -1.98 -12.31 -5.11
C TYR A 46 -1.90 -13.61 -5.93
N ASP A 47 -2.78 -14.55 -5.61
CA ASP A 47 -3.00 -15.76 -6.38
C ASP A 47 -4.28 -15.66 -7.20
N GLN A 48 -4.33 -16.33 -8.35
CA GLN A 48 -5.52 -16.47 -9.17
C GLN A 48 -5.54 -17.88 -9.77
N SER A 49 -6.55 -18.68 -9.43
CA SER A 49 -6.58 -20.08 -9.86
C SER A 49 -7.06 -20.28 -11.30
N PHE A 50 -7.72 -19.28 -11.89
CA PHE A 50 -8.18 -19.34 -13.28
C PHE A 50 -8.09 -17.98 -13.98
N GLU A 51 -7.52 -17.95 -15.19
CA GLU A 51 -7.55 -16.77 -16.06
C GLU A 51 -8.44 -17.06 -17.29
N PRO A 52 -9.65 -16.47 -17.36
CA PRO A 52 -10.55 -16.69 -18.49
C PRO A 52 -10.07 -15.98 -19.76
N MET A 53 -9.44 -14.82 -19.66
CA MET A 53 -9.13 -14.01 -20.82
C MET A 53 -7.94 -14.60 -21.59
N ILE A 54 -8.03 -14.54 -22.93
CA ILE A 54 -6.92 -14.87 -23.82
C ILE A 54 -6.39 -13.58 -24.43
N TYR A 55 -7.26 -12.85 -25.15
CA TYR A 55 -6.92 -11.55 -25.70
C TYR A 55 -8.13 -10.64 -25.93
N VAL A 56 -7.88 -9.35 -25.96
CA VAL A 56 -8.70 -8.32 -26.60
C VAL A 56 -7.85 -7.66 -27.68
N LYS A 57 -8.33 -7.64 -28.91
CA LYS A 57 -7.64 -7.05 -30.06
C LYS A 57 -8.49 -5.92 -30.62
N MET A 58 -7.87 -4.76 -30.79
CA MET A 58 -8.44 -3.60 -31.45
C MET A 58 -7.60 -3.30 -32.68
N GLU A 59 -8.19 -3.42 -33.87
CA GLU A 59 -7.50 -3.22 -35.15
C GLU A 59 -8.19 -2.19 -36.03
N ASN A 60 -7.39 -1.37 -36.72
CA ASN A 60 -7.90 -0.48 -37.75
C ASN A 60 -7.99 -1.23 -39.09
N ILE A 61 -9.21 -1.51 -39.52
CA ILE A 61 -9.54 -2.15 -40.80
C ILE A 61 -10.00 -1.15 -41.87
N GLY A 62 -10.00 0.14 -41.54
CA GLY A 62 -10.36 1.25 -42.41
C GLY A 62 -9.21 1.71 -43.30
N LYS A 63 -9.40 2.90 -43.87
CA LYS A 63 -8.43 3.54 -44.77
C LYS A 63 -7.73 4.76 -44.16
N GLU A 64 -8.27 5.27 -43.06
CA GLU A 64 -7.76 6.44 -42.36
C GLU A 64 -7.27 6.06 -40.96
N PRO A 65 -6.27 6.75 -40.40
CA PRO A 65 -5.83 6.55 -39.02
C PRO A 65 -6.97 6.78 -38.02
N ILE A 66 -6.99 5.98 -36.96
CA ILE A 66 -7.91 6.15 -35.83
C ILE A 66 -7.12 6.77 -34.67
N VAL A 67 -7.53 7.96 -34.26
CA VAL A 67 -6.85 8.78 -33.25
C VAL A 67 -7.40 8.45 -31.88
N ASN A 68 -6.51 8.05 -30.98
CA ASN A 68 -6.81 7.76 -29.58
C ASN A 68 -7.98 6.77 -29.35
N PRO A 69 -8.06 5.65 -30.09
CA PRO A 69 -9.10 4.66 -29.82
C PRO A 69 -8.88 3.99 -28.46
N TRP A 70 -9.97 3.66 -27.79
CA TRP A 70 -9.96 2.98 -26.50
C TRP A 70 -11.16 2.05 -26.33
N ILE A 71 -11.01 1.09 -25.41
CA ILE A 71 -12.09 0.19 -25.02
C ILE A 71 -12.27 0.22 -23.50
N VAL A 72 -13.49 0.50 -23.07
CA VAL A 72 -13.92 0.49 -21.67
C VAL A 72 -14.74 -0.77 -21.44
N VAL A 73 -14.43 -1.51 -20.37
CA VAL A 73 -15.21 -2.69 -19.95
C VAL A 73 -15.84 -2.39 -18.60
N ASN A 74 -17.17 -2.49 -18.52
CA ASN A 74 -17.96 -2.24 -17.31
C ASN A 74 -17.64 -0.88 -16.64
N GLY A 75 -17.46 0.18 -17.44
CA GLY A 75 -17.23 1.55 -16.97
C GLY A 75 -15.80 1.86 -16.51
N ARG A 76 -14.87 0.91 -16.65
CA ARG A 76 -13.47 1.09 -16.25
C ARG A 76 -12.65 1.84 -17.31
N CYS A 77 -12.38 3.12 -17.08
CA CYS A 77 -11.57 3.98 -17.94
C CYS A 77 -10.36 4.53 -17.17
N TRP A 78 -9.13 4.09 -17.49
CA TRP A 78 -7.90 4.53 -16.79
C TRP A 78 -6.87 5.10 -17.78
N ARG A 79 -7.30 6.02 -18.65
CA ARG A 79 -6.43 6.56 -19.72
C ARG A 79 -5.52 7.67 -19.23
N THR A 80 -5.99 8.45 -18.25
CA THR A 80 -5.29 9.56 -17.62
C THR A 80 -5.44 9.47 -16.10
N THR A 81 -4.61 10.21 -15.36
CA THR A 81 -4.74 10.34 -13.90
C THR A 81 -6.12 10.88 -13.50
N GLN A 82 -6.68 11.80 -14.29
CA GLN A 82 -8.04 12.32 -14.08
C GLN A 82 -9.09 11.20 -14.16
N ASP A 83 -9.05 10.37 -15.21
CA ASP A 83 -10.02 9.26 -15.37
C ASP A 83 -9.92 8.27 -14.20
N ILE A 84 -8.70 7.96 -13.75
CA ILE A 84 -8.46 7.07 -12.61
C ILE A 84 -9.06 7.65 -11.34
N ALA A 85 -8.79 8.93 -11.07
CA ALA A 85 -9.26 9.61 -9.88
C ALA A 85 -10.80 9.75 -9.84
N GLU A 86 -11.43 10.07 -10.98
CA GLU A 86 -12.89 10.10 -11.13
C GLU A 86 -13.51 8.71 -10.95
N TYR A 87 -12.90 7.67 -11.53
CA TYR A 87 -13.35 6.30 -11.34
C TYR A 87 -13.24 5.86 -9.88
N ALA A 88 -12.09 6.12 -9.24
CA ALA A 88 -11.84 5.75 -7.86
C ALA A 88 -12.80 6.44 -6.88
N THR A 89 -13.16 7.70 -7.14
CA THR A 89 -14.00 8.51 -6.25
C THR A 89 -15.48 8.52 -6.62
N LEU A 90 -15.92 7.64 -7.52
CA LEU A 90 -17.30 7.57 -7.97
C LEU A 90 -18.26 7.37 -6.78
N GLY A 91 -19.19 8.31 -6.59
CA GLY A 91 -20.18 8.28 -5.52
C GLY A 91 -19.72 8.86 -4.18
N ALA A 92 -18.49 9.36 -4.07
CA ALA A 92 -17.99 10.03 -2.87
C ALA A 92 -18.79 11.31 -2.56
N LYS A 93 -19.16 11.50 -1.29
CA LYS A 93 -19.98 12.64 -0.82
C LYS A 93 -19.21 13.64 0.03
N SER A 94 -17.98 13.32 0.43
CA SER A 94 -17.12 14.20 1.23
C SER A 94 -15.65 14.02 0.87
N GLU A 95 -14.81 14.94 1.36
CA GLU A 95 -13.35 14.86 1.25
C GLU A 95 -12.79 13.57 1.88
N LYS A 96 -13.32 13.17 3.04
CA LYS A 96 -12.99 11.89 3.69
C LYS A 96 -13.32 10.69 2.79
N GLU A 97 -14.49 10.67 2.15
CA GLU A 97 -14.87 9.56 1.26
C GLU A 97 -13.98 9.51 0.01
N LYS A 98 -13.66 10.67 -0.59
CA LYS A 98 -12.70 10.75 -1.71
C LYS A 98 -11.33 10.20 -1.30
N ALA A 99 -10.82 10.62 -0.14
CA ALA A 99 -9.54 10.18 0.37
C ALA A 99 -9.49 8.67 0.57
N MET A 100 -10.52 8.11 1.24
CA MET A 100 -10.60 6.67 1.50
C MET A 100 -10.78 5.83 0.23
N LEU A 101 -11.60 6.28 -0.71
CA LEU A 101 -11.85 5.53 -1.92
C LEU A 101 -10.62 5.50 -2.84
N ILE A 102 -9.82 6.56 -2.88
CA ILE A 102 -8.51 6.56 -3.56
C ILE A 102 -7.56 5.55 -2.91
N TRP A 103 -7.41 5.58 -1.58
CA TRP A 103 -6.58 4.59 -0.87
C TRP A 103 -7.06 3.16 -1.13
N LEU A 104 -8.38 2.93 -1.10
CA LEU A 104 -8.96 1.61 -1.35
C LEU A 104 -8.75 1.17 -2.79
N PHE A 105 -8.83 2.10 -3.74
CA PHE A 105 -8.53 1.85 -5.14
C PHE A 105 -7.08 1.41 -5.30
N GLU A 106 -6.12 2.14 -4.74
CA GLU A 106 -4.70 1.80 -4.86
C GLU A 106 -4.38 0.44 -4.22
N LYS A 107 -4.81 0.23 -2.97
CA LYS A 107 -4.71 -1.07 -2.27
C LYS A 107 -5.24 -2.23 -3.12
N ASN A 108 -6.33 -2.02 -3.86
CA ASN A 108 -6.97 -3.06 -4.66
C ASN A 108 -6.50 -3.13 -6.12
N HIS A 109 -5.44 -2.41 -6.52
CA HIS A 109 -4.96 -2.44 -7.90
C HIS A 109 -3.43 -2.46 -8.04
N ARG A 110 -2.69 -2.54 -6.93
CA ARG A 110 -1.25 -2.79 -6.92
C ARG A 110 -0.82 -3.78 -5.82
N PHE A 111 0.45 -4.18 -5.85
CA PHE A 111 1.15 -4.85 -4.75
C PHE A 111 2.58 -4.30 -4.61
N HIS A 112 3.33 -4.72 -3.59
CA HIS A 112 4.65 -4.16 -3.25
C HIS A 112 5.78 -4.75 -4.13
N ALA A 113 6.37 -3.94 -5.02
CA ALA A 113 7.57 -4.25 -5.82
C ALA A 113 8.13 -2.99 -6.50
N THR A 114 9.26 -3.06 -7.20
CA THR A 114 9.87 -1.88 -7.85
C THR A 114 10.53 -2.22 -9.19
N THR A 115 10.60 -1.24 -10.09
CA THR A 115 11.46 -1.26 -11.28
C THR A 115 12.89 -0.78 -11.00
N ARG A 116 13.15 -0.17 -9.83
CA ARG A 116 14.39 0.55 -9.45
C ARG A 116 14.71 1.80 -10.26
N ASP A 117 13.71 2.33 -10.95
CA ASP A 117 13.74 3.63 -11.61
C ASP A 117 12.43 4.39 -11.32
N GLU A 118 12.18 5.45 -12.07
CA GLU A 118 11.06 6.36 -11.84
C GLU A 118 9.75 5.93 -12.55
N GLU A 119 9.73 4.78 -13.24
CA GLU A 119 8.62 4.37 -14.09
C GLU A 119 7.31 4.09 -13.33
N VAL A 120 7.41 3.72 -12.04
CA VAL A 120 6.27 3.38 -11.20
C VAL A 120 5.80 4.52 -10.29
N LYS A 121 6.21 5.78 -10.56
CA LYS A 121 5.70 6.97 -9.86
C LYS A 121 4.51 7.64 -10.54
N ASP A 122 4.26 7.34 -11.81
CA ASP A 122 3.11 7.86 -12.57
C ASP A 122 1.88 6.96 -12.35
N PRO A 123 0.72 7.50 -11.90
CA PRO A 123 -0.48 6.71 -11.65
C PRO A 123 -0.97 5.90 -12.87
N VAL A 124 -0.93 6.48 -14.07
CA VAL A 124 -1.38 5.79 -15.30
C VAL A 124 -0.48 4.60 -15.59
N LYS A 125 0.84 4.77 -15.45
CA LYS A 125 1.80 3.68 -15.62
C LYS A 125 1.60 2.58 -14.58
N VAL A 126 1.43 2.94 -13.30
CA VAL A 126 1.20 1.96 -12.24
C VAL A 126 0.00 1.08 -12.55
N PHE A 127 -1.16 1.66 -12.85
CA PHE A 127 -2.38 0.87 -12.99
C PHE A 127 -2.55 0.18 -14.35
N ASN A 128 -1.87 0.63 -15.42
CA ASN A 128 -1.97 0.01 -16.75
C ASN A 128 -0.78 -0.88 -17.12
N ILE A 129 0.44 -0.55 -16.67
CA ILE A 129 1.69 -1.11 -17.19
C ILE A 129 2.37 -2.05 -16.20
N TYR A 130 2.49 -1.64 -14.93
CA TYR A 130 3.30 -2.36 -13.94
C TYR A 130 2.46 -3.17 -12.94
N GLY A 131 1.44 -2.55 -12.34
CA GLY A 131 0.58 -3.18 -11.33
C GLY A 131 1.24 -3.34 -9.97
N TYR A 132 2.32 -2.60 -9.71
CA TYR A 132 3.07 -2.62 -8.46
C TYR A 132 3.81 -1.31 -8.21
N THR A 133 4.13 -1.05 -6.94
CA THR A 133 4.88 0.13 -6.45
C THR A 133 5.69 -0.22 -5.20
N LEU A 134 6.75 0.55 -4.91
CA LEU A 134 7.45 0.55 -3.62
C LEU A 134 6.96 1.73 -2.79
N CYS A 135 7.18 1.72 -1.47
CA CYS A 135 6.77 2.81 -0.58
C CYS A 135 7.16 4.22 -1.08
N GLY A 136 8.36 4.37 -1.64
CA GLY A 136 8.79 5.60 -2.28
C GLY A 136 7.82 6.04 -3.37
N ASP A 137 7.54 5.14 -4.31
CA ASP A 137 6.74 5.41 -5.51
C ASP A 137 5.24 5.56 -5.20
N ASP A 138 4.67 4.66 -4.39
CA ASP A 138 3.28 4.72 -3.93
C ASP A 138 2.97 6.08 -3.31
N SER A 139 3.84 6.56 -2.43
CA SER A 139 3.61 7.83 -1.74
C SER A 139 3.50 9.03 -2.70
N HIS A 140 4.10 8.96 -3.90
CA HIS A 140 3.88 9.96 -4.96
C HIS A 140 2.57 9.70 -5.72
N VAL A 141 2.28 8.45 -6.08
CA VAL A 141 1.05 8.05 -6.80
C VAL A 141 -0.20 8.45 -6.03
N ILE A 142 -0.28 8.11 -4.75
CA ILE A 142 -1.44 8.44 -3.91
C ILE A 142 -1.59 9.96 -3.71
N ALA A 143 -0.46 10.67 -3.61
CA ALA A 143 -0.46 12.14 -3.50
C ALA A 143 -1.02 12.79 -4.76
N ASP A 144 -0.59 12.32 -5.94
CA ASP A 144 -1.07 12.79 -7.24
C ASP A 144 -2.57 12.54 -7.42
N LEU A 145 -3.07 11.36 -7.02
CA LEU A 145 -4.50 11.05 -7.07
C LEU A 145 -5.34 11.95 -6.15
N TRP A 146 -4.88 12.18 -4.91
CA TRP A 146 -5.58 13.08 -3.98
C TRP A 146 -5.60 14.53 -4.47
N ARG A 147 -4.47 15.04 -4.97
CA ARG A 147 -4.39 16.39 -5.56
C ARG A 147 -5.31 16.54 -6.77
N THR A 148 -5.42 15.50 -7.60
CA THR A 148 -6.30 15.48 -8.78
C THR A 148 -7.78 15.72 -8.40
N VAL A 149 -8.21 15.28 -7.22
CA VAL A 149 -9.59 15.49 -6.72
C VAL A 149 -9.74 16.69 -5.77
N GLY A 150 -8.72 17.54 -5.70
CA GLY A 150 -8.70 18.80 -4.94
C GLY A 150 -8.31 18.68 -3.48
N LEU A 151 -7.81 17.52 -3.03
CA LEU A 151 -7.36 17.34 -1.64
C LEU A 151 -5.93 17.83 -1.46
N ARG A 152 -5.63 18.35 -0.27
CA ARG A 152 -4.28 18.79 0.11
C ARG A 152 -3.50 17.62 0.67
N THR A 153 -2.21 17.58 0.35
CA THR A 153 -1.30 16.51 0.78
C THR A 153 -0.06 17.08 1.44
N ARG A 154 0.59 16.32 2.33
CA ARG A 154 1.94 16.62 2.82
C ARG A 154 2.75 15.33 2.99
N PRO A 155 4.09 15.36 2.90
CA PRO A 155 4.91 14.18 3.14
C PRO A 155 4.92 13.81 4.63
N GLY A 156 4.94 12.50 4.89
CA GLY A 156 5.33 11.93 6.18
C GLY A 156 6.85 11.73 6.27
N TYR A 157 7.35 11.41 7.47
CA TYR A 157 8.78 11.25 7.74
C TYR A 157 9.12 9.99 8.58
N PRO A 158 8.63 8.79 8.20
CA PRO A 158 9.07 7.55 8.84
C PRO A 158 10.50 7.18 8.42
N TYR A 159 11.17 6.34 9.21
CA TYR A 159 12.49 5.79 8.89
C TYR A 159 12.35 4.61 7.93
N GLY A 160 13.10 4.63 6.81
CA GLY A 160 13.18 3.49 5.89
C GLY A 160 11.85 3.13 5.21
N HIS A 161 10.91 4.09 5.21
CA HIS A 161 9.58 4.02 4.61
C HIS A 161 9.24 5.40 4.05
N SER A 162 8.25 5.50 3.17
CA SER A 162 7.80 6.77 2.60
C SER A 162 6.29 6.82 2.59
N THR A 163 5.72 7.90 3.10
CA THR A 163 4.28 8.08 3.29
C THR A 163 3.84 9.48 2.85
N THR A 164 2.53 9.60 2.64
CA THR A 164 1.85 10.88 2.37
C THR A 164 0.61 10.97 3.25
N GLU A 165 0.39 12.13 3.85
CA GLU A 165 -0.82 12.45 4.59
C GLU A 165 -1.76 13.31 3.74
N VAL A 166 -3.07 13.14 3.95
CA VAL A 166 -4.13 13.88 3.28
C VAL A 166 -4.91 14.72 4.30
N PHE A 167 -5.33 15.93 3.91
CA PHE A 167 -6.10 16.83 4.75
C PHE A 167 -7.59 16.74 4.43
N TYR A 168 -8.41 16.49 5.45
CA TYR A 168 -9.88 16.61 5.41
C TYR A 168 -10.40 16.85 6.83
N ASP A 169 -11.65 17.30 6.98
CA ASP A 169 -12.28 17.57 8.29
C ASP A 169 -11.42 18.42 9.25
N GLY A 170 -10.61 19.33 8.69
CA GLY A 170 -9.75 20.25 9.43
C GLY A 170 -8.46 19.64 10.02
N LYS A 171 -8.12 18.39 9.69
CA LYS A 171 -6.95 17.68 10.23
C LYS A 171 -6.20 16.88 9.15
N TRP A 172 -4.97 16.49 9.47
CA TRP A 172 -4.16 15.59 8.66
C TRP A 172 -4.44 14.14 9.03
N HIS A 173 -4.39 13.26 8.04
CA HIS A 173 -4.69 11.83 8.18
C HIS A 173 -3.70 11.00 7.37
N LEU A 174 -3.21 9.90 7.96
CA LEU A 174 -2.34 8.95 7.29
C LEU A 174 -3.16 7.78 6.74
N LEU A 175 -3.20 7.68 5.40
CA LEU A 175 -3.71 6.54 4.65
C LEU A 175 -2.53 5.96 3.87
N ASP A 176 -1.87 4.94 4.42
CA ASP A 176 -0.66 4.37 3.85
C ASP A 176 -1.03 3.37 2.74
N GLY A 177 -0.84 3.79 1.48
CA GLY A 177 -1.08 2.97 0.29
C GLY A 177 -0.17 1.75 0.23
N ASP A 178 1.07 1.88 0.73
CA ASP A 178 2.05 0.81 0.66
C ASP A 178 1.85 -0.27 1.67
N GLU A 179 1.90 0.03 2.96
CA GLU A 179 1.64 -0.97 3.99
C GLU A 179 0.16 -1.37 4.06
N ASN A 180 -0.70 -0.85 3.17
CA ASN A 180 -2.13 -1.13 3.06
C ASN A 180 -2.84 -0.94 4.40
N VAL A 181 -2.52 0.16 5.09
CA VAL A 181 -2.93 0.41 6.47
C VAL A 181 -3.38 1.84 6.67
N PHE A 182 -4.33 2.00 7.59
CA PHE A 182 -4.60 3.25 8.27
C PHE A 182 -4.85 2.94 9.74
N TYR A 183 -4.60 3.92 10.59
CA TYR A 183 -4.67 3.77 12.04
C TYR A 183 -5.80 4.61 12.58
N LEU A 184 -6.54 4.11 13.57
CA LEU A 184 -7.59 4.88 14.23
C LEU A 184 -7.10 5.43 15.56
N LEU A 185 -7.49 6.65 15.89
CA LEU A 185 -7.40 7.20 17.25
C LEU A 185 -8.25 6.36 18.22
N ARG A 186 -8.12 6.63 19.53
CA ARG A 186 -8.82 5.89 20.60
C ARG A 186 -10.34 6.04 20.56
N ASP A 187 -10.86 6.98 19.78
CA ASP A 187 -12.29 7.09 19.47
C ASP A 187 -12.79 6.02 18.48
N ASN A 188 -11.89 5.22 17.90
CA ASN A 188 -12.15 4.22 16.86
C ASN A 188 -12.97 4.76 15.66
N LYS A 189 -12.86 6.06 15.37
CA LYS A 189 -13.60 6.75 14.29
C LYS A 189 -12.68 7.63 13.45
N THR A 190 -11.75 8.33 14.10
CA THR A 190 -10.85 9.28 13.44
C THR A 190 -9.59 8.58 12.98
N VAL A 191 -9.24 8.74 11.70
CA VAL A 191 -7.96 8.27 11.16
C VAL A 191 -6.83 9.11 11.75
N ALA A 192 -5.80 8.47 12.28
CA ALA A 192 -4.66 9.13 12.90
C ALA A 192 -3.77 9.81 11.84
N SER A 193 -3.17 10.93 12.20
CA SER A 193 -2.02 11.48 11.50
C SER A 193 -0.73 10.73 11.89
N GLU A 194 0.35 10.95 11.16
CA GLU A 194 1.67 10.48 11.58
C GLU A 194 2.11 11.15 12.89
N GLU A 195 1.69 12.39 13.15
CA GLU A 195 1.95 13.07 14.42
C GLU A 195 1.25 12.36 15.59
N ASP A 196 0.01 11.93 15.41
CA ASP A 196 -0.72 11.13 16.40
C ASP A 196 -0.03 9.78 16.65
N ILE A 197 0.49 9.13 15.60
CA ILE A 197 1.23 7.86 15.70
C ILE A 197 2.56 8.06 16.43
N VAL A 198 3.28 9.15 16.14
CA VAL A 198 4.51 9.51 16.85
C VAL A 198 4.20 9.86 18.31
N ARG A 199 3.03 10.42 18.63
CA ARG A 199 2.60 10.62 20.01
C ARG A 199 2.32 9.27 20.69
N ASP A 200 1.49 8.43 20.07
CA ASP A 200 1.04 7.15 20.60
C ASP A 200 1.33 5.97 19.64
N PRO A 201 2.55 5.39 19.67
CA PRO A 201 2.89 4.22 18.85
C PRO A 201 1.99 2.99 19.06
N ASP A 202 1.23 2.90 20.16
CA ASP A 202 0.31 1.78 20.38
C ASP A 202 -0.88 1.79 19.40
N LEU A 203 -1.18 2.93 18.76
CA LEU A 203 -2.15 2.99 17.65
C LEU A 203 -1.73 2.07 16.48
N VAL A 204 -0.43 1.94 16.23
CA VAL A 204 0.12 1.00 15.24
C VAL A 204 0.17 -0.42 15.81
N LYS A 205 0.64 -0.58 17.05
CA LYS A 205 0.75 -1.90 17.70
C LYS A 205 -0.59 -2.64 17.81
N ARG A 206 -1.72 -1.93 17.88
CA ARG A 206 -3.08 -2.51 17.93
C ARG A 206 -3.71 -2.73 16.54
N THR A 207 -2.99 -2.47 15.46
CA THR A 207 -3.48 -2.52 14.08
C THR A 207 -2.73 -3.56 13.27
N HIS A 208 -3.47 -4.33 12.47
CA HIS A 208 -2.91 -5.24 11.47
C HIS A 208 -2.29 -4.44 10.31
N VAL A 209 -1.02 -4.69 10.01
CA VAL A 209 -0.21 -3.97 8.99
C VAL A 209 0.14 -4.88 7.82
N TYR A 210 0.58 -4.32 6.69
CA TYR A 210 0.99 -5.03 5.47
C TYR A 210 -0.14 -5.78 4.74
N GLY A 211 -1.39 -5.35 4.93
CA GLY A 211 -2.54 -5.86 4.17
C GLY A 211 -3.00 -7.29 4.49
N ILE A 212 -4.10 -7.70 3.83
CA ILE A 212 -4.90 -8.87 4.19
C ILE A 212 -4.22 -10.23 3.97
N LEU A 213 -3.25 -10.31 3.07
CA LEU A 213 -2.55 -11.55 2.75
C LEU A 213 -1.49 -11.93 3.79
N ILE A 214 -1.14 -11.01 4.70
CA ILE A 214 -0.15 -11.21 5.76
C ILE A 214 -0.77 -11.90 6.99
N PRO A 215 -0.11 -12.92 7.56
CA PRO A 215 -0.55 -13.56 8.79
C PRO A 215 -0.65 -12.59 9.98
N ASP A 216 -1.61 -12.81 10.87
CA ASP A 216 -1.74 -12.09 12.13
C ASP A 216 -0.57 -12.40 13.07
N LYS A 217 0.50 -11.61 12.97
CA LYS A 217 1.67 -11.71 13.85
C LYS A 217 2.05 -10.33 14.35
N ARG A 218 1.21 -9.78 15.23
CA ARG A 218 1.38 -8.47 15.88
C ARG A 218 2.82 -8.17 16.31
N LEU A 219 3.45 -9.09 17.05
CA LEU A 219 4.81 -8.90 17.58
C LEU A 219 5.89 -8.88 16.50
N ASP A 220 5.66 -9.49 15.33
CA ASP A 220 6.64 -9.55 14.25
C ASP A 220 6.50 -8.36 13.30
N TYR A 221 5.27 -7.93 13.04
CA TYR A 221 4.96 -6.90 12.06
C TYR A 221 4.60 -5.55 12.69
N SER A 222 3.55 -5.47 13.50
CA SER A 222 3.02 -4.20 14.01
C SER A 222 4.02 -3.44 14.91
N GLU A 223 4.80 -4.13 15.75
CA GLU A 223 5.86 -3.47 16.53
C GLU A 223 7.03 -2.99 15.65
N GLY A 224 7.32 -3.72 14.56
CA GLY A 224 8.27 -3.29 13.54
C GLY A 224 7.81 -2.01 12.84
N ALA A 225 6.58 -1.99 12.34
CA ALA A 225 5.96 -0.83 11.70
C ALA A 225 5.90 0.37 12.66
N ALA A 226 5.50 0.16 13.91
CA ALA A 226 5.44 1.22 14.93
C ALA A 226 6.81 1.90 15.12
N SER A 227 7.90 1.13 15.04
CA SER A 227 9.27 1.64 15.21
C SER A 227 9.77 2.53 14.07
N LEU A 228 9.08 2.56 12.93
CA LEU A 228 9.43 3.40 11.80
C LEU A 228 9.02 4.86 12.03
N TYR A 229 8.02 5.12 12.86
CA TYR A 229 7.48 6.46 13.11
C TYR A 229 8.14 7.11 14.33
N TYR A 230 8.98 8.13 14.11
CA TYR A 230 9.73 8.78 15.18
C TYR A 230 9.93 10.29 15.04
N TYR A 231 9.64 10.87 13.87
CA TYR A 231 9.93 12.28 13.61
C TYR A 231 8.96 13.21 14.37
N GLU A 232 9.50 13.96 15.32
CA GLU A 232 8.74 14.92 16.18
C GLU A 232 8.77 16.36 15.62
N GLY A 233 9.43 16.58 14.48
CA GLY A 233 9.50 17.90 13.85
C GLY A 233 8.26 18.26 13.06
N GLU A 234 8.25 19.49 12.54
CA GLU A 234 7.17 19.98 11.69
C GLU A 234 7.16 19.27 10.33
N ARG A 235 5.97 18.90 9.85
CA ARG A 235 5.74 18.29 8.52
C ARG A 235 5.24 19.36 7.56
N LYS A 236 6.07 19.72 6.59
CA LYS A 236 5.81 20.74 5.57
C LYS A 236 6.19 20.25 4.19
N GLY A 237 5.72 20.99 3.18
CA GLY A 237 6.02 20.75 1.77
C GLY A 237 5.03 19.81 1.11
N GLU A 238 5.30 19.53 -0.16
CA GLU A 238 4.54 18.62 -1.01
C GLU A 238 5.52 17.72 -1.75
N LYS A 239 5.06 16.52 -2.11
CA LYS A 239 5.83 15.65 -2.99
C LYS A 239 5.75 16.17 -4.43
N GLU A 240 6.85 16.04 -5.16
CA GLU A 240 6.89 16.29 -6.60
C GLU A 240 5.82 15.45 -7.31
N SER A 241 5.14 16.04 -8.30
CA SER A 241 4.16 15.34 -9.13
C SER A 241 4.86 14.62 -10.26
N HIS A 242 4.42 13.40 -10.55
CA HIS A 242 4.94 12.59 -11.64
C HIS A 242 3.87 12.34 -12.72
N ILE A 243 2.75 13.08 -12.69
CA ILE A 243 1.70 13.01 -13.72
C ILE A 243 2.29 13.46 -15.06
N GLY A 244 2.41 12.52 -16.00
CA GLY A 244 2.85 12.84 -17.35
C GLY A 244 2.41 11.84 -18.42
N HIS A 245 2.13 10.59 -18.03
CA HIS A 245 1.78 9.53 -18.97
C HIS A 245 0.28 9.54 -19.32
N LYS A 246 -0.03 9.14 -20.56
CA LYS A 246 -1.40 8.92 -21.02
C LYS A 246 -1.46 7.67 -21.88
N MET A 247 -2.59 6.97 -21.84
CA MET A 247 -2.84 5.83 -22.72
C MET A 247 -3.33 6.27 -24.11
N THR A 248 -2.50 7.07 -24.79
CA THR A 248 -2.76 7.62 -26.14
C THR A 248 -2.05 6.81 -27.21
N ILE A 249 -2.74 6.58 -28.32
CA ILE A 249 -2.20 5.86 -29.48
C ILE A 249 -2.98 6.25 -30.72
N THR A 250 -2.34 6.28 -31.89
CA THR A 250 -3.04 6.33 -33.17
C THR A 250 -2.85 4.99 -33.86
N LEU A 251 -3.95 4.34 -34.26
CA LEU A 251 -3.89 3.11 -35.04
C LEU A 251 -3.97 3.45 -36.52
N ARG A 252 -2.87 3.27 -37.25
CA ARG A 252 -2.83 3.41 -38.72
C ARG A 252 -3.59 2.26 -39.40
N PRO A 253 -4.00 2.41 -40.67
CA PRO A 253 -4.60 1.30 -41.42
C PRO A 253 -3.72 0.05 -41.42
N GLY A 254 -4.23 -1.08 -40.93
CA GLY A 254 -3.47 -2.32 -40.77
C GLY A 254 -2.69 -2.44 -39.45
N GLU A 255 -2.86 -1.49 -38.53
CA GLU A 255 -2.29 -1.51 -37.18
C GLU A 255 -3.29 -2.05 -36.16
N ALA A 256 -2.79 -2.76 -35.15
CA ALA A 256 -3.59 -3.37 -34.11
C ALA A 256 -2.90 -3.36 -32.74
N LEU A 257 -3.62 -2.93 -31.71
CA LEU A 257 -3.24 -3.11 -30.31
C LEU A 257 -3.94 -4.36 -29.76
N ILE A 258 -3.17 -5.23 -29.11
CA ILE A 258 -3.64 -6.50 -28.57
C ILE A 258 -3.27 -6.58 -27.10
N TRP A 259 -4.27 -6.53 -26.22
CA TRP A 259 -4.16 -6.89 -24.82
C TRP A 259 -4.19 -8.42 -24.71
N ARG A 260 -3.18 -9.01 -24.06
CA ARG A 260 -3.06 -10.46 -23.89
C ARG A 260 -2.86 -10.82 -22.44
N TRP A 261 -3.31 -12.02 -22.06
CA TRP A 261 -3.23 -12.50 -20.69
C TRP A 261 -2.12 -13.52 -20.42
N ASP A 262 -1.23 -13.74 -21.38
CA ASP A 262 -0.07 -14.59 -21.19
C ASP A 262 1.20 -13.80 -20.89
N ASN A 263 2.03 -14.40 -20.05
CA ASN A 263 3.34 -13.91 -19.69
C ASN A 263 4.38 -14.56 -20.62
N LYS A 264 5.17 -13.74 -21.32
CA LYS A 264 6.25 -14.17 -22.21
C LYS A 264 7.65 -14.04 -21.61
N GLY A 265 7.75 -13.67 -20.33
CA GLY A 265 9.00 -13.41 -19.65
C GLY A 265 9.71 -12.14 -20.14
N LYS A 266 8.99 -11.25 -20.82
CA LYS A 266 9.53 -9.98 -21.32
C LYS A 266 9.06 -8.83 -20.44
N TYR A 267 9.99 -8.03 -19.94
CA TYR A 267 9.68 -6.96 -19.00
C TYR A 267 10.73 -5.85 -19.02
N HIS A 268 10.38 -4.73 -18.40
CA HIS A 268 11.23 -3.61 -18.02
C HIS A 268 11.40 -3.60 -16.49
N GLY A 269 12.63 -3.43 -16.01
CA GLY A 269 12.98 -3.37 -14.59
C GLY A 269 14.27 -4.12 -14.23
N GLU A 270 14.43 -4.45 -12.95
CA GLU A 270 15.61 -5.14 -12.43
C GLU A 270 15.83 -6.55 -13.03
N ASP A 271 17.07 -6.89 -13.38
CA ASP A 271 17.51 -8.22 -13.84
C ASP A 271 18.80 -8.68 -13.11
N PRO A 272 18.83 -9.86 -12.46
CA PRO A 272 17.73 -10.80 -12.31
C PRO A 272 16.64 -10.28 -11.35
N PRO A 273 15.40 -10.75 -11.52
CA PRO A 273 14.31 -10.41 -10.62
C PRO A 273 14.57 -11.05 -9.24
N HIS A 274 15.12 -10.28 -8.30
CA HIS A 274 15.51 -10.77 -6.97
C HIS A 274 14.29 -10.94 -6.03
N LYS A 275 14.25 -10.23 -4.90
CA LYS A 275 13.33 -10.43 -3.76
C LYS A 275 11.85 -10.53 -4.15
N TRP A 276 11.44 -9.91 -5.26
CA TRP A 276 10.05 -9.83 -5.71
C TRP A 276 9.68 -10.82 -6.82
N TYR A 277 10.43 -11.90 -7.08
CA TYR A 277 10.25 -12.80 -8.25
C TYR A 277 8.78 -13.18 -8.59
N ARG A 278 7.88 -13.27 -7.59
CA ARG A 278 6.44 -13.50 -7.82
C ARG A 278 5.76 -12.37 -8.59
N CYS A 279 6.19 -11.11 -8.48
CA CYS A 279 5.57 -9.99 -9.19
C CYS A 279 5.68 -10.15 -10.70
N TRP A 280 6.80 -10.67 -11.19
CA TRP A 280 7.01 -10.94 -12.61
C TRP A 280 6.03 -11.95 -13.17
N SER A 281 5.47 -12.85 -12.35
CA SER A 281 4.39 -13.74 -12.78
C SER A 281 3.09 -13.00 -13.14
N LYS A 282 2.94 -11.74 -12.70
CA LYS A 282 1.78 -10.87 -12.96
C LYS A 282 2.02 -9.86 -14.09
N ILE A 283 3.18 -9.90 -14.71
CA ILE A 283 3.45 -9.15 -15.94
C ILE A 283 2.85 -9.93 -17.11
N HIS A 284 2.08 -9.22 -17.92
CA HIS A 284 1.41 -9.79 -19.09
C HIS A 284 1.95 -9.09 -20.34
N ASN A 285 2.11 -9.85 -21.42
CA ASN A 285 2.73 -9.34 -22.64
C ASN A 285 1.73 -9.18 -23.78
N GLY A 286 1.26 -7.95 -23.98
CA GLY A 286 0.45 -7.58 -25.13
C GLY A 286 1.26 -7.42 -26.41
N LYS A 287 0.60 -7.00 -27.49
CA LYS A 287 1.26 -6.72 -28.76
C LYS A 287 0.78 -5.43 -29.42
N LEU A 288 1.69 -4.71 -30.04
CA LEU A 288 1.39 -3.76 -31.11
C LEU A 288 1.84 -4.37 -32.43
N ILE A 289 0.92 -4.52 -33.38
CA ILE A 289 1.19 -5.12 -34.68
C ILE A 289 0.93 -4.09 -35.76
N TYR A 290 1.87 -3.92 -36.69
CA TYR A 290 1.65 -3.09 -37.87
C TYR A 290 2.00 -3.82 -39.17
N ARG A 291 1.00 -3.90 -40.06
CA ARG A 291 1.10 -4.40 -41.44
C ARG A 291 0.70 -3.31 -42.42
N PRO A 292 1.59 -2.38 -42.78
CA PRO A 292 1.28 -1.35 -43.75
C PRO A 292 0.89 -1.97 -45.10
N LYS A 293 -0.22 -1.50 -45.69
CA LYS A 293 -0.58 -1.82 -47.07
C LYS A 293 0.24 -0.95 -48.03
N LEU A 294 1.52 -1.29 -48.20
CA LEU A 294 2.51 -0.48 -48.96
C LEU A 294 2.08 -0.18 -50.41
N ARG A 295 1.30 -1.05 -51.02
CA ARG A 295 0.83 -0.93 -52.42
C ARG A 295 -0.43 -0.06 -52.58
N ASN A 296 -1.09 0.29 -51.48
CA ASN A 296 -2.34 1.04 -51.51
C ASN A 296 -2.09 2.50 -51.14
N SER A 297 -3.08 3.37 -51.38
CA SER A 297 -3.02 4.79 -50.98
C SER A 297 -2.75 5.01 -49.49
N GLU A 298 -3.08 4.03 -48.66
CA GLU A 298 -2.86 3.99 -47.21
C GLU A 298 -1.38 3.80 -46.84
N GLY A 299 -0.54 3.32 -47.77
CA GLY A 299 0.91 3.17 -47.58
C GLY A 299 1.61 4.49 -47.21
N LYS A 300 1.02 5.64 -47.57
CA LYS A 300 1.49 6.96 -47.16
C LYS A 300 1.56 7.18 -45.64
N TYR A 301 0.81 6.40 -44.86
CA TYR A 301 0.84 6.45 -43.39
C TYR A 301 1.94 5.60 -42.76
N ALA A 302 2.64 4.77 -43.56
CA ALA A 302 3.65 3.86 -43.05
C ALA A 302 4.90 4.58 -42.60
N PHE A 303 5.47 5.43 -43.46
CA PHE A 303 6.78 6.02 -43.24
C PHE A 303 6.67 7.49 -42.86
N LEU A 304 7.45 7.90 -41.86
CA LEU A 304 7.63 9.30 -41.47
C LEU A 304 8.42 10.07 -42.52
N THR A 305 9.41 9.41 -43.11
CA THR A 305 10.32 9.98 -44.11
C THR A 305 10.64 8.92 -45.14
N THR A 306 10.67 9.31 -46.41
CA THR A 306 11.13 8.48 -47.52
C THR A 306 11.97 9.37 -48.42
N GLU A 307 13.22 8.98 -48.71
CA GLU A 307 14.15 9.74 -49.55
C GLU A 307 14.88 8.76 -50.49
N GLY A 308 14.91 9.04 -51.78
CA GLY A 308 15.54 8.15 -52.78
C GLY A 308 14.88 6.77 -52.92
N ALA A 309 13.74 6.52 -52.28
CA ALA A 309 12.93 5.31 -52.38
C ALA A 309 11.48 5.69 -52.76
N VAL A 310 10.79 4.80 -53.47
CA VAL A 310 9.42 5.03 -53.95
C VAL A 310 8.54 3.80 -53.73
N PHE A 311 7.24 4.06 -53.59
CA PHE A 311 6.24 3.00 -53.57
C PHE A 311 6.01 2.47 -54.98
N GLY A 312 6.06 1.15 -55.11
CA GLY A 312 5.86 0.48 -56.39
C GLY A 312 4.40 0.56 -56.87
N ARG A 313 4.23 0.56 -58.19
CA ARG A 313 2.92 0.53 -58.87
C ARG A 313 2.23 -0.82 -58.65
N PRO A 314 0.89 -0.90 -58.79
CA PRO A 314 0.16 -2.15 -58.58
C PRO A 314 0.68 -3.35 -59.41
N GLN A 315 1.24 -3.11 -60.61
CA GLN A 315 1.77 -4.15 -61.49
C GLN A 315 3.23 -4.57 -61.16
N GLU A 316 3.95 -3.77 -60.37
CA GLU A 316 5.34 -4.05 -60.00
C GLU A 316 5.39 -5.09 -58.88
N LYS A 317 6.44 -5.91 -58.84
CA LYS A 317 6.57 -6.98 -57.84
C LYS A 317 7.02 -6.48 -56.47
N LEU A 318 7.68 -5.33 -56.39
CA LEU A 318 8.15 -4.74 -55.14
C LEU A 318 7.26 -3.55 -54.79
N ALA A 319 6.82 -3.49 -53.53
CA ALA A 319 5.98 -2.45 -52.99
C ALA A 319 6.78 -1.22 -52.52
N LEU A 320 8.05 -1.38 -52.18
CA LEU A 320 8.99 -0.31 -51.88
C LEU A 320 10.35 -0.66 -52.50
N HIS A 321 10.90 0.23 -53.31
CA HIS A 321 12.20 0.04 -53.97
C HIS A 321 12.92 1.39 -54.17
N PRO A 322 14.23 1.42 -54.47
CA PRO A 322 14.94 2.65 -54.81
C PRO A 322 14.25 3.40 -55.96
N GLU A 323 14.29 4.73 -55.96
CA GLU A 323 13.79 5.53 -57.09
C GLU A 323 14.61 5.27 -58.36
N ARG A 324 15.94 5.14 -58.20
CA ARG A 324 16.92 4.96 -59.28
C ARG A 324 18.01 3.99 -58.87
N GLU A 325 18.67 3.39 -59.86
CA GLU A 325 19.83 2.56 -59.65
C GLU A 325 21.04 3.37 -59.15
N LYS A 326 21.91 2.72 -58.38
CA LYS A 326 23.16 3.22 -57.77
C LYS A 326 22.98 4.37 -56.77
N THR A 327 21.78 4.90 -56.60
CA THR A 327 21.45 5.83 -55.52
C THR A 327 20.94 5.08 -54.31
N GLU A 328 21.44 5.45 -53.14
CA GLU A 328 20.89 4.96 -51.88
C GLU A 328 19.57 5.66 -51.59
N GLY A 329 18.54 4.87 -51.30
CA GLY A 329 17.25 5.33 -50.83
C GLY A 329 16.94 4.73 -49.47
N PHE A 330 16.13 5.43 -48.67
CA PHE A 330 15.66 4.92 -47.40
C PHE A 330 14.22 5.31 -47.08
N ALA A 331 13.60 4.54 -46.19
CA ALA A 331 12.31 4.84 -45.59
C ALA A 331 12.34 4.59 -44.08
N VAL A 332 11.80 5.52 -43.28
CA VAL A 332 11.79 5.44 -41.81
C VAL A 332 10.38 5.15 -41.30
N LEU A 333 10.20 3.98 -40.68
CA LEU A 333 8.97 3.51 -40.06
C LEU A 333 8.96 3.88 -38.57
N PRO A 334 8.11 4.81 -38.11
CA PRO A 334 7.93 5.09 -36.70
C PRO A 334 7.00 4.06 -36.06
N MET A 335 7.35 3.64 -34.84
CA MET A 335 6.48 2.87 -33.95
C MET A 335 6.36 3.60 -32.62
N HIS A 336 5.12 3.76 -32.14
CA HIS A 336 4.80 4.41 -30.87
C HIS A 336 3.80 3.57 -30.09
N SER A 337 4.00 3.43 -28.80
CA SER A 337 3.15 2.66 -27.90
C SER A 337 2.96 3.39 -26.57
N PRO A 338 1.74 3.40 -26.00
CA PRO A 338 1.51 3.87 -24.63
C PRO A 338 1.98 2.87 -23.57
N TYR A 339 2.42 1.67 -23.97
CA TYR A 339 3.05 0.66 -23.12
C TYR A 339 4.53 0.54 -23.48
N PRO A 340 5.42 0.26 -22.51
CA PRO A 340 6.83 0.02 -22.79
C PRO A 340 7.00 -1.18 -23.72
N ILE A 341 7.85 -0.99 -24.72
CA ILE A 341 8.23 -1.98 -25.72
C ILE A 341 9.37 -2.80 -25.11
N VAL A 342 9.10 -4.08 -24.87
CA VAL A 342 10.00 -5.00 -24.14
C VAL A 342 10.51 -6.15 -25.02
N GLY A 343 10.35 -5.99 -26.34
CA GLY A 343 10.82 -6.94 -27.34
C GLY A 343 9.99 -6.87 -28.62
N GLY A 344 10.23 -7.82 -29.51
CA GLY A 344 9.44 -7.97 -30.72
C GLY A 344 10.20 -8.57 -31.88
N CYS A 345 9.64 -8.45 -33.07
CA CYS A 345 10.28 -8.85 -34.31
C CYS A 345 9.86 -7.98 -35.50
N LEU A 346 10.81 -7.82 -36.41
CA LEU A 346 10.59 -7.32 -37.75
C LEU A 346 10.46 -8.51 -38.70
N LYS A 347 9.39 -8.57 -39.48
CA LYS A 347 9.21 -9.53 -40.57
C LYS A 347 9.09 -8.78 -41.88
N TYR A 348 9.72 -9.31 -42.92
CA TYR A 348 9.57 -8.76 -44.26
C TYR A 348 9.63 -9.86 -45.31
N THR A 349 9.01 -9.60 -46.44
CA THR A 349 9.27 -10.30 -47.69
C THR A 349 9.91 -9.31 -48.65
N GLY A 350 11.03 -9.66 -49.25
CA GLY A 350 11.78 -8.78 -50.14
C GLY A 350 12.49 -9.53 -51.24
N TYR A 351 13.11 -8.77 -52.11
CA TYR A 351 13.94 -9.28 -53.20
C TYR A 351 15.29 -8.56 -53.18
N ARG A 352 16.35 -9.30 -53.47
CA ARG A 352 17.69 -8.78 -53.66
C ARG A 352 18.38 -9.57 -54.75
N ARG A 353 18.65 -8.96 -55.90
CA ARG A 353 19.13 -9.70 -57.07
C ARG A 353 20.57 -10.21 -56.93
N SER A 354 21.47 -9.38 -56.42
CA SER A 354 22.91 -9.66 -56.38
C SER A 354 23.58 -9.12 -55.13
N ILE A 355 24.82 -9.54 -54.90
CA ILE A 355 25.64 -9.05 -53.79
C ILE A 355 25.97 -7.55 -53.86
N LEU A 356 25.79 -6.93 -55.03
CA LEU A 356 26.01 -5.50 -55.25
C LEU A 356 24.79 -4.65 -54.88
N ASP A 357 23.64 -5.29 -54.68
CA ASP A 357 22.43 -4.63 -54.20
C ASP A 357 22.41 -4.62 -52.66
N LYS A 358 21.82 -3.60 -52.05
CA LYS A 358 21.76 -3.40 -50.60
C LYS A 358 20.30 -3.42 -50.14
N LEU A 359 19.99 -4.27 -49.17
CA LEU A 359 18.76 -4.26 -48.38
C LEU A 359 19.15 -4.38 -46.90
N ARG A 360 19.08 -3.27 -46.18
CA ARG A 360 19.51 -3.19 -44.78
C ARG A 360 18.43 -2.57 -43.92
N PHE A 361 18.32 -3.03 -42.68
CA PHE A 361 17.47 -2.46 -41.67
C PHE A 361 18.30 -1.92 -40.51
N LEU A 362 17.98 -0.72 -40.07
CA LEU A 362 18.55 -0.08 -38.89
C LEU A 362 17.45 0.21 -37.87
N ILE A 363 17.82 0.22 -36.60
CA ILE A 363 16.95 0.60 -35.48
C ILE A 363 17.51 1.80 -34.75
N SER A 364 16.64 2.71 -34.32
CA SER A 364 16.97 3.86 -33.47
C SER A 364 15.86 4.12 -32.46
N PHE A 365 16.22 4.74 -31.33
CA PHE A 365 15.29 5.19 -30.30
C PHE A 365 15.20 6.71 -30.20
N ASP A 366 15.94 7.45 -31.01
CA ASP A 366 16.03 8.92 -30.95
C ASP A 366 16.14 9.58 -32.34
N MET A 367 16.10 8.77 -33.42
CA MET A 367 16.36 9.17 -34.81
C MET A 367 17.79 9.65 -35.12
N GLU A 368 18.67 9.71 -34.12
CA GLU A 368 20.06 10.17 -34.26
C GLU A 368 21.02 8.99 -34.24
N ASN A 369 20.88 8.12 -33.25
CA ASN A 369 21.73 6.95 -33.04
C ASN A 369 21.12 5.72 -33.71
N TRP A 370 21.67 5.34 -34.87
CA TRP A 370 21.22 4.19 -35.66
C TRP A 370 22.14 2.98 -35.45
N LYS A 371 21.54 1.84 -35.11
CA LYS A 371 22.23 0.54 -34.99
C LYS A 371 21.77 -0.39 -36.12
N CYS A 372 22.67 -1.21 -36.64
CA CYS A 372 22.31 -2.25 -37.61
C CYS A 372 21.38 -3.27 -36.94
N LEU A 373 20.14 -3.34 -37.41
CA LEU A 373 19.18 -4.36 -37.00
C LEU A 373 19.38 -5.64 -37.82
N TRP A 374 19.51 -5.49 -39.14
CA TRP A 374 19.70 -6.61 -40.06
C TRP A 374 20.35 -6.12 -41.36
N ASP A 375 21.28 -6.90 -41.90
CA ASP A 375 21.83 -6.68 -43.24
C ASP A 375 21.60 -7.94 -44.06
N GLU A 376 20.92 -7.82 -45.21
CA GLU A 376 20.55 -8.99 -45.99
C GLU A 376 21.70 -9.44 -46.90
N GLU A 377 22.27 -10.59 -46.58
CA GLU A 377 23.40 -11.17 -47.29
C GLU A 377 22.98 -12.14 -48.41
N GLU A 378 21.79 -12.74 -48.32
CA GLU A 378 21.31 -13.67 -49.35
C GLU A 378 20.72 -12.91 -50.56
N THR A 379 20.58 -13.62 -51.67
CA THR A 379 20.00 -13.11 -52.92
C THR A 379 18.79 -13.95 -53.33
N GLY A 380 17.89 -13.37 -54.11
CA GLY A 380 16.63 -13.95 -54.52
C GLY A 380 15.45 -13.36 -53.73
N TYR A 381 14.34 -14.08 -53.74
CA TYR A 381 13.18 -13.75 -52.91
C TYR A 381 13.36 -14.32 -51.51
N LEU A 382 13.16 -13.48 -50.50
CA LEU A 382 13.52 -13.76 -49.12
C LEU A 382 12.37 -13.39 -48.20
N THR A 383 12.07 -14.27 -47.25
CA THR A 383 11.15 -13.98 -46.13
C THR A 383 11.93 -14.13 -44.84
N ARG A 384 11.98 -13.08 -44.04
CA ARG A 384 12.75 -13.05 -42.78
C ARG A 384 11.87 -12.72 -41.58
N SER A 385 12.36 -13.14 -40.41
CA SER A 385 11.87 -12.72 -39.11
C SER A 385 13.08 -12.40 -38.23
N VAL A 386 13.35 -11.12 -38.01
CA VAL A 386 14.49 -10.61 -37.25
C VAL A 386 14.01 -10.21 -35.86
N SER A 387 14.69 -10.68 -34.81
CA SER A 387 14.36 -10.33 -33.43
C SER A 387 14.77 -8.90 -33.09
N LEU A 388 13.93 -8.18 -32.35
CA LEU A 388 14.24 -6.88 -31.77
C LEU A 388 14.79 -7.00 -30.34
N ASP A 389 14.66 -8.17 -29.71
CA ASP A 389 14.96 -8.39 -28.30
C ASP A 389 16.40 -7.99 -27.89
N PRO A 390 17.45 -8.22 -28.70
CA PRO A 390 18.81 -7.78 -28.34
C PRO A 390 18.98 -6.26 -28.17
N PHE A 391 18.04 -5.46 -28.68
CA PHE A 391 18.06 -4.00 -28.58
C PHE A 391 17.21 -3.45 -27.44
N LEU A 392 16.51 -4.33 -26.71
CA LEU A 392 15.52 -3.97 -25.68
C LEU A 392 15.78 -4.80 -24.40
N PRO A 393 16.97 -4.72 -23.79
CA PRO A 393 17.23 -5.43 -22.54
C PRO A 393 16.37 -4.85 -21.40
N PRO A 394 15.95 -5.66 -20.41
CA PRO A 394 15.03 -5.21 -19.35
C PRO A 394 15.52 -4.04 -18.51
N THR A 395 16.84 -3.88 -18.36
CA THR A 395 17.46 -2.86 -17.52
C THR A 395 17.72 -1.53 -18.24
N ASP A 396 17.55 -1.49 -19.57
CA ASP A 396 17.66 -0.23 -20.31
C ASP A 396 16.46 0.68 -20.01
N PRO A 397 16.58 2.00 -20.18
CA PRO A 397 15.44 2.90 -20.01
C PRO A 397 14.22 2.44 -20.82
N ALA A 398 13.05 2.47 -20.18
CA ALA A 398 11.79 2.06 -20.80
C ALA A 398 11.56 2.78 -22.15
N ARG A 399 11.30 2.00 -23.20
CA ARG A 399 11.12 2.52 -24.57
C ARG A 399 9.65 2.57 -24.95
N TYR A 400 9.15 3.74 -25.30
CA TYR A 400 7.77 3.96 -25.78
C TYR A 400 7.70 4.26 -27.28
N HIS A 401 8.86 4.47 -27.90
CA HIS A 401 9.03 4.74 -29.32
C HIS A 401 10.26 4.00 -29.85
N LEU A 402 10.20 3.59 -31.11
CA LEU A 402 11.35 3.15 -31.88
C LEU A 402 11.15 3.47 -33.36
N TYR A 403 12.25 3.53 -34.09
CA TYR A 403 12.28 3.83 -35.50
C TYR A 403 13.03 2.72 -36.24
N ILE A 404 12.43 2.19 -37.30
CA ILE A 404 13.07 1.22 -38.18
C ILE A 404 13.33 1.91 -39.52
N LYS A 405 14.60 2.01 -39.93
CA LYS A 405 14.98 2.54 -41.24
C LYS A 405 15.30 1.38 -42.17
N VAL A 406 14.68 1.36 -43.34
CA VAL A 406 15.01 0.45 -44.44
C VAL A 406 15.91 1.22 -45.40
N GLU A 407 17.12 0.74 -45.64
CA GLU A 407 18.06 1.26 -46.64
C GLU A 407 18.08 0.32 -47.85
N LEU A 408 17.96 0.91 -49.04
CA LEU A 408 17.83 0.23 -50.31
C LEU A 408 18.80 0.85 -51.32
N GLN A 409 19.56 0.03 -52.05
CA GLN A 409 20.35 0.50 -53.19
C GLN A 409 20.45 -0.63 -54.21
N SER A 410 20.05 -0.38 -55.45
CA SER A 410 20.25 -1.35 -56.53
C SER A 410 21.46 -1.01 -57.39
N TYR A 411 22.07 -1.99 -58.04
CA TYR A 411 23.22 -1.78 -58.91
C TYR A 411 22.87 -1.56 -60.38
N ARG A 412 21.86 -2.29 -60.91
CA ARG A 412 21.50 -2.26 -62.35
C ARG A 412 20.12 -1.69 -62.63
N ASP A 413 19.10 -2.15 -61.90
CA ASP A 413 17.70 -1.77 -62.11
C ASP A 413 17.07 -1.40 -60.77
N SER A 414 16.22 -0.38 -60.70
CA SER A 414 15.56 0.03 -59.45
C SER A 414 14.70 -1.09 -58.83
N LEU A 415 14.24 -2.07 -59.61
CA LEU A 415 13.48 -3.23 -59.14
C LEU A 415 14.36 -4.44 -58.77
N ASP A 416 15.68 -4.31 -58.81
CA ASP A 416 16.60 -5.38 -58.40
C ASP A 416 16.70 -5.54 -56.87
N VAL A 417 16.17 -4.58 -56.10
CA VAL A 417 16.09 -4.67 -54.64
C VAL A 417 14.87 -3.97 -54.08
N GLY A 418 14.27 -4.51 -53.03
CA GLY A 418 13.16 -3.86 -52.36
C GLY A 418 12.33 -4.80 -51.50
N LEU A 419 11.23 -4.26 -50.98
CA LEU A 419 10.27 -4.97 -50.14
C LEU A 419 8.97 -5.22 -50.89
N GLU A 420 8.42 -6.42 -50.71
CA GLU A 420 7.05 -6.75 -51.09
C GLU A 420 6.08 -6.54 -49.92
N ASP A 421 6.48 -6.96 -48.72
CA ASP A 421 5.68 -6.89 -47.50
C ASP A 421 6.55 -6.53 -46.30
N LEU A 422 5.97 -5.81 -45.34
CA LEU A 422 6.61 -5.38 -44.12
C LEU A 422 5.64 -5.57 -42.95
N HIS A 423 6.13 -6.14 -41.87
CA HIS A 423 5.32 -6.44 -40.70
C HIS A 423 6.15 -6.30 -39.42
N VAL A 424 5.69 -5.47 -38.51
CA VAL A 424 6.34 -5.28 -37.20
C VAL A 424 5.43 -5.82 -36.12
N GLU A 425 5.97 -6.65 -35.23
CA GLU A 425 5.33 -7.04 -33.97
C GLU A 425 6.17 -6.54 -32.82
N LEU A 426 5.59 -5.72 -31.95
CA LEU A 426 6.21 -5.29 -30.70
C LEU A 426 5.54 -6.02 -29.55
N ASP A 427 6.34 -6.58 -28.65
CA ASP A 427 5.87 -7.12 -27.38
C ASP A 427 5.83 -5.98 -26.36
N LEU A 428 4.69 -5.85 -25.68
CA LEU A 428 4.40 -4.75 -24.76
C LEU A 428 4.26 -5.31 -23.34
N GLN A 429 4.78 -4.62 -22.33
CA GLN A 429 4.50 -4.97 -20.93
C GLN A 429 3.21 -4.30 -20.45
N MET A 430 2.35 -5.08 -19.79
CA MET A 430 1.06 -4.66 -19.26
C MET A 430 0.83 -5.23 -17.86
N ALA A 431 0.12 -4.49 -17.02
CA ALA A 431 -0.28 -4.94 -15.69
C ALA A 431 -1.47 -5.89 -15.80
N HIS A 432 -1.40 -7.09 -15.22
CA HIS A 432 -2.52 -8.07 -15.25
C HIS A 432 -3.85 -7.45 -14.81
N ILE A 433 -3.84 -6.74 -13.68
CA ILE A 433 -5.03 -6.09 -13.14
C ILE A 433 -5.52 -5.00 -14.09
N GLY A 434 -4.60 -4.28 -14.75
CA GLY A 434 -4.80 -3.20 -15.73
C GLY A 434 -5.64 -3.54 -16.97
N LEU A 435 -5.73 -4.81 -17.32
CA LEU A 435 -6.29 -5.24 -18.60
C LEU A 435 -7.85 -5.23 -18.65
N PRO A 436 -8.46 -5.08 -19.84
CA PRO A 436 -9.91 -5.03 -20.05
C PRO A 436 -10.58 -6.41 -19.90
N ALA A 437 -10.57 -6.96 -18.68
CA ALA A 437 -11.08 -8.30 -18.37
C ALA A 437 -12.62 -8.37 -18.35
N LEU A 438 -13.17 -9.48 -18.85
CA LEU A 438 -14.58 -9.82 -18.69
C LEU A 438 -14.82 -10.53 -17.34
N ARG A 439 -16.01 -10.32 -16.77
CA ARG A 439 -16.54 -11.09 -15.63
C ARG A 439 -17.66 -12.04 -16.09
N THR A 440 -17.95 -13.04 -15.28
CA THR A 440 -19.13 -13.91 -15.43
C THR A 440 -20.42 -13.08 -15.55
N GLY A 441 -21.34 -13.54 -16.40
CA GLY A 441 -22.57 -12.81 -16.73
C GLY A 441 -22.38 -11.77 -17.83
N TYR A 442 -23.20 -10.72 -17.82
CA TYR A 442 -23.18 -9.68 -18.84
C TYR A 442 -22.10 -8.63 -18.58
N ASN A 443 -21.33 -8.33 -19.63
CA ASN A 443 -20.35 -7.25 -19.68
C ASN A 443 -20.81 -6.21 -20.69
N THR A 444 -20.75 -4.94 -20.31
CA THR A 444 -20.94 -3.82 -21.23
C THR A 444 -19.57 -3.34 -21.68
N LEU A 445 -19.36 -3.25 -22.98
CA LEU A 445 -18.15 -2.71 -23.58
C LEU A 445 -18.49 -1.46 -24.37
N GLU A 446 -17.62 -0.46 -24.26
CA GLU A 446 -17.74 0.80 -24.98
C GLU A 446 -16.44 1.07 -25.71
N TYR A 447 -16.53 1.25 -27.03
CA TYR A 447 -15.46 1.75 -27.87
C TYR A 447 -15.62 3.27 -28.04
N SER A 448 -14.50 3.99 -27.98
CA SER A 448 -14.44 5.42 -28.31
C SER A 448 -13.13 5.78 -29.00
N ASP A 449 -13.15 6.84 -29.81
CA ASP A 449 -12.01 7.48 -30.47
C ASP A 449 -12.23 9.00 -30.61
N GLU A 450 -11.17 9.73 -30.97
CA GLU A 450 -11.14 11.18 -31.12
C GLU A 450 -11.19 11.64 -32.59
N ASN A 451 -11.57 10.76 -33.53
CA ASN A 451 -11.67 11.14 -34.94
C ASN A 451 -12.81 12.17 -35.17
N VAL A 452 -12.51 13.24 -35.90
CA VAL A 452 -13.50 14.21 -36.37
C VAL A 452 -13.99 13.78 -37.77
N GLY A 453 -15.31 13.56 -37.93
CA GLY A 453 -15.92 13.19 -39.23
C GLY A 453 -16.07 11.68 -39.51
N GLY A 454 -16.34 11.30 -40.76
CA GLY A 454 -16.53 9.89 -41.15
C GLY A 454 -15.24 9.14 -41.52
N GLY A 455 -15.34 7.86 -41.89
CA GLY A 455 -14.21 7.08 -42.45
C GLY A 455 -13.46 6.18 -41.47
N ARG A 456 -13.78 6.25 -40.16
CA ARG A 456 -13.28 5.30 -39.16
C ARG A 456 -13.85 3.91 -39.38
N LYS A 457 -13.02 2.88 -39.26
CA LYS A 457 -13.46 1.48 -39.25
C LYS A 457 -12.53 0.64 -38.38
N ALA A 458 -12.97 0.34 -37.17
CA ALA A 458 -12.26 -0.54 -36.25
C ALA A 458 -12.90 -1.94 -36.22
N ARG A 459 -12.13 -2.94 -35.82
CA ARG A 459 -12.66 -4.24 -35.41
C ARG A 459 -12.15 -4.57 -34.02
N ILE A 460 -13.08 -4.91 -33.13
CA ILE A 460 -12.79 -5.40 -31.79
C ILE A 460 -12.99 -6.91 -31.79
N SER A 461 -11.96 -7.67 -31.41
CA SER A 461 -12.02 -9.12 -31.28
C SER A 461 -11.66 -9.54 -29.86
N ILE A 462 -12.54 -10.29 -29.21
CA ILE A 462 -12.37 -10.72 -27.82
C ILE A 462 -12.38 -12.24 -27.79
N CYS A 463 -11.44 -12.84 -27.05
CA CYS A 463 -11.34 -14.28 -26.90
C CYS A 463 -11.12 -14.65 -25.43
N TRP A 464 -11.94 -15.59 -24.93
CA TRP A 464 -11.92 -16.03 -23.54
C TRP A 464 -12.25 -17.53 -23.42
N LYS A 465 -12.04 -18.07 -22.23
CA LYS A 465 -12.30 -19.45 -21.82
C LYS A 465 -13.47 -19.47 -20.84
N GLU A 466 -14.37 -20.42 -21.00
CA GLU A 466 -15.48 -20.67 -20.07
C GLU A 466 -15.35 -22.04 -19.42
N ARG A 467 -15.58 -22.09 -18.11
CA ARG A 467 -15.64 -23.34 -17.33
C ARG A 467 -17.00 -23.48 -16.67
N PHE A 468 -17.49 -24.72 -16.67
CA PHE A 468 -18.80 -25.12 -16.15
C PHE A 468 -18.70 -26.25 -15.11
N ASP A 469 -17.50 -26.82 -14.95
CA ASP A 469 -17.21 -27.97 -14.12
C ASP A 469 -16.99 -27.59 -12.64
N ILE A 470 -16.55 -26.34 -12.38
CA ILE A 470 -16.42 -25.78 -11.04
C ILE A 470 -17.46 -24.69 -10.85
N LYS A 471 -18.22 -24.76 -9.77
CA LYS A 471 -19.17 -23.72 -9.33
C LYS A 471 -18.60 -22.98 -8.12
N PRO A 472 -18.91 -21.68 -7.97
CA PRO A 472 -18.68 -20.99 -6.71
C PRO A 472 -19.42 -21.67 -5.56
N PRO A 473 -18.84 -21.70 -4.35
CA PRO A 473 -19.55 -22.16 -3.17
C PRO A 473 -20.76 -21.25 -2.88
N GLU A 474 -21.75 -21.80 -2.17
CA GLU A 474 -22.86 -21.01 -1.65
C GLU A 474 -22.34 -20.08 -0.54
N PRO A 475 -22.73 -18.80 -0.53
CA PRO A 475 -22.35 -17.90 0.56
C PRO A 475 -22.99 -18.35 1.88
N PRO A 476 -22.33 -18.17 3.03
CA PRO A 476 -23.00 -18.28 4.33
C PRO A 476 -24.22 -17.36 4.38
N LEU A 477 -25.38 -17.89 4.78
CA LEU A 477 -26.65 -17.14 4.81
C LEU A 477 -27.04 -16.73 6.24
N ARG A 478 -26.50 -17.40 7.26
CA ARG A 478 -26.83 -17.16 8.67
C ARG A 478 -25.61 -16.84 9.55
N PRO A 479 -25.63 -15.72 10.29
CA PRO A 479 -24.68 -15.47 11.36
C PRO A 479 -25.11 -16.25 12.61
N LEU A 480 -24.16 -16.85 13.31
CA LEU A 480 -24.38 -17.55 14.58
C LEU A 480 -24.05 -16.65 15.77
N ASN A 481 -22.96 -15.88 15.67
CA ASN A 481 -22.59 -14.88 16.66
C ASN A 481 -21.84 -13.71 16.01
N PRO A 482 -22.18 -12.45 16.32
CA PRO A 482 -23.47 -12.00 16.83
C PRO A 482 -24.62 -12.35 15.85
N PRO A 483 -25.85 -12.64 16.33
CA PRO A 483 -26.99 -12.80 15.44
C PRO A 483 -27.33 -11.49 14.70
N ASN A 484 -27.95 -11.58 13.52
CA ASN A 484 -28.29 -10.40 12.73
C ASN A 484 -29.27 -9.48 13.47
N GLY A 485 -28.95 -8.20 13.57
CA GLY A 485 -29.69 -7.20 14.34
C GLY A 485 -29.58 -7.41 15.86
N GLY A 486 -28.69 -8.28 16.33
CA GLY A 486 -28.53 -8.62 17.74
C GLY A 486 -27.65 -7.64 18.51
N GLU A 487 -27.58 -7.88 19.82
CA GLU A 487 -26.68 -7.17 20.72
C GLU A 487 -25.63 -8.13 21.27
N ILE A 488 -24.41 -7.65 21.50
CA ILE A 488 -23.32 -8.44 22.05
C ILE A 488 -22.74 -7.77 23.30
N GLU A 489 -22.39 -8.59 24.29
CA GLU A 489 -21.76 -8.14 25.53
C GLU A 489 -20.26 -7.94 25.33
N GLY A 490 -19.75 -6.75 25.67
CA GLY A 490 -18.35 -6.41 25.56
C GLY A 490 -17.83 -6.30 24.12
N THR A 491 -16.52 -6.04 24.00
CA THR A 491 -15.83 -5.82 22.70
C THR A 491 -14.87 -6.96 22.33
N ASP A 492 -14.80 -7.99 23.17
CA ASP A 492 -14.09 -9.23 22.93
C ASP A 492 -15.02 -10.24 22.27
N ILE A 493 -15.17 -10.12 20.94
CA ILE A 493 -16.22 -10.81 20.21
C ILE A 493 -15.59 -11.91 19.38
N ILE A 494 -16.15 -13.12 19.47
CA ILE A 494 -15.92 -14.21 18.51
C ILE A 494 -17.07 -14.20 17.51
N PHE A 495 -16.81 -13.72 16.31
CA PHE A 495 -17.71 -13.85 15.17
C PHE A 495 -17.76 -15.30 14.71
N GLU A 496 -18.96 -15.80 14.46
CA GLU A 496 -19.23 -17.15 14.00
C GLU A 496 -20.40 -17.12 13.02
N TRP A 497 -20.29 -17.86 11.92
CA TRP A 497 -21.31 -17.97 10.87
C TRP A 497 -21.51 -19.43 10.50
N GLU A 498 -22.60 -19.77 9.83
CA GLU A 498 -22.77 -21.15 9.35
C GLU A 498 -21.72 -21.52 8.31
N GLU A 499 -21.29 -22.79 8.29
CA GLU A 499 -20.38 -23.26 7.25
C GLU A 499 -21.01 -23.15 5.86
N ALA A 500 -20.16 -22.82 4.88
CA ALA A 500 -20.57 -22.71 3.49
C ALA A 500 -20.61 -24.11 2.86
N LYS A 501 -21.51 -24.29 1.90
CA LYS A 501 -21.62 -25.53 1.14
C LYS A 501 -21.11 -25.31 -0.27
N ASP A 502 -20.34 -26.26 -0.77
CA ASP A 502 -19.87 -26.23 -2.13
C ASP A 502 -20.73 -27.14 -3.02
N PRO A 503 -21.31 -26.65 -4.13
CA PRO A 503 -22.14 -27.47 -5.03
C PRO A 503 -21.41 -28.64 -5.69
N ASN A 504 -20.07 -28.61 -5.74
CA ASN A 504 -19.23 -29.70 -6.23
C ASN A 504 -18.72 -30.61 -5.09
N ASN A 505 -19.19 -30.42 -3.85
CA ASN A 505 -18.71 -31.08 -2.63
C ASN A 505 -17.21 -30.89 -2.36
N GLU A 506 -16.63 -29.77 -2.82
CA GLU A 506 -15.26 -29.41 -2.43
C GLU A 506 -15.22 -28.88 -0.97
N PRO A 507 -14.12 -29.08 -0.26
CA PRO A 507 -13.96 -28.47 1.06
C PRO A 507 -13.82 -26.94 0.93
N ILE A 508 -14.36 -26.24 1.92
CA ILE A 508 -14.13 -24.81 2.10
C ILE A 508 -12.77 -24.64 2.77
N VAL A 509 -11.86 -23.94 2.09
CA VAL A 509 -10.45 -23.80 2.52
C VAL A 509 -10.16 -22.45 3.15
N ASP A 510 -11.04 -21.46 2.96
CA ASP A 510 -10.87 -20.14 3.57
C ASP A 510 -12.18 -19.34 3.61
N TYR A 511 -12.18 -18.30 4.43
CA TYR A 511 -13.19 -17.25 4.47
C TYR A 511 -12.55 -15.88 4.43
N HIS A 512 -13.20 -14.94 3.74
CA HIS A 512 -12.89 -13.52 3.82
C HIS A 512 -13.95 -12.84 4.69
N PHE A 513 -13.53 -12.29 5.83
CA PHE A 513 -14.35 -11.54 6.79
C PHE A 513 -14.17 -10.04 6.61
N GLN A 514 -15.29 -9.30 6.63
CA GLN A 514 -15.29 -7.83 6.69
C GLN A 514 -16.25 -7.30 7.75
N LEU A 515 -15.80 -6.27 8.50
CA LEU A 515 -16.64 -5.47 9.40
C LEU A 515 -16.44 -3.96 9.14
N SER A 516 -17.54 -3.20 9.16
CA SER A 516 -17.60 -1.76 8.95
C SER A 516 -18.56 -1.10 9.94
N ASP A 517 -18.39 0.19 10.17
CA ASP A 517 -19.40 1.06 10.79
C ASP A 517 -20.41 1.62 9.78
N ARG A 518 -20.27 1.26 8.50
CA ARG A 518 -21.14 1.72 7.41
C ARG A 518 -22.10 0.63 6.92
N PRO A 519 -23.39 0.95 6.70
CA PRO A 519 -24.36 0.00 6.16
C PRO A 519 -24.05 -0.45 4.72
N ASP A 520 -23.33 0.38 3.94
CA ASP A 520 -22.95 0.06 2.56
C ASP A 520 -21.71 -0.86 2.47
N MET A 521 -21.00 -1.08 3.58
CA MET A 521 -19.77 -1.87 3.62
C MET A 521 -18.72 -1.41 2.59
N ALA A 522 -18.67 -0.10 2.29
CA ALA A 522 -17.79 0.46 1.28
C ALA A 522 -16.29 0.22 1.60
N TRP A 523 -15.92 0.27 2.88
CA TRP A 523 -14.59 -0.10 3.38
C TRP A 523 -14.69 -0.67 4.81
N PRO A 524 -13.70 -1.45 5.26
CA PRO A 524 -13.67 -1.96 6.62
C PRO A 524 -13.43 -0.83 7.64
N LEU A 525 -13.90 -1.01 8.88
CA LEU A 525 -13.69 -0.06 9.98
C LEU A 525 -12.20 0.21 10.21
N SER A 526 -11.39 -0.86 10.16
CA SER A 526 -9.94 -0.78 10.20
C SER A 526 -9.33 -2.02 9.52
N PRO A 527 -8.02 -2.04 9.23
CA PRO A 527 -7.34 -3.22 8.70
C PRO A 527 -7.50 -4.49 9.55
N ASN A 528 -7.80 -4.35 10.85
CA ASN A 528 -8.14 -5.48 11.73
C ASN A 528 -9.44 -6.20 11.30
N PHE A 529 -10.27 -5.59 10.46
CA PHE A 529 -11.60 -6.06 10.11
C PHE A 529 -11.77 -6.32 8.62
N ASP A 530 -10.68 -6.64 7.92
CA ASP A 530 -10.66 -7.11 6.54
C ASP A 530 -9.65 -8.26 6.45
N ARG A 531 -10.11 -9.48 6.78
CA ARG A 531 -9.23 -10.61 7.10
C ARG A 531 -9.56 -11.86 6.29
N LEU A 532 -8.52 -12.58 5.90
CA LEU A 532 -8.61 -13.99 5.52
C LEU A 532 -8.47 -14.84 6.78
N ILE A 533 -9.39 -15.78 7.01
CA ILE A 533 -9.39 -16.58 8.24
C ILE A 533 -8.19 -17.52 8.29
N SER A 534 -7.72 -18.02 7.14
CA SER A 534 -6.45 -18.74 6.97
C SER A 534 -5.21 -17.96 7.43
N ARG A 535 -5.34 -16.65 7.68
CA ARG A 535 -4.28 -15.76 8.16
C ARG A 535 -4.46 -15.35 9.62
N THR A 536 -5.35 -16.01 10.36
CA THR A 536 -5.66 -15.71 11.77
C THR A 536 -5.46 -16.94 12.66
N ALA A 537 -5.62 -16.78 13.97
CA ALA A 537 -5.60 -17.90 14.91
C ALA A 537 -6.75 -18.91 14.72
N PHE A 538 -7.74 -18.59 13.87
CA PHE A 538 -8.91 -19.42 13.57
C PHE A 538 -8.80 -20.11 12.20
N GLU A 539 -7.60 -20.26 11.65
CA GLU A 539 -7.34 -20.99 10.40
C GLU A 539 -8.10 -22.34 10.36
N GLY A 540 -8.76 -22.61 9.23
CA GLY A 540 -9.55 -23.83 9.04
C GLY A 540 -10.92 -23.84 9.71
N SER A 541 -11.41 -22.70 10.21
CA SER A 541 -12.74 -22.57 10.83
C SER A 541 -13.59 -21.46 10.22
N ASN A 542 -14.86 -21.41 10.63
CA ASN A 542 -15.87 -20.40 10.32
C ASN A 542 -15.97 -19.32 11.43
N LYS A 543 -14.83 -18.96 12.03
CA LYS A 543 -14.76 -18.06 13.19
C LYS A 543 -13.72 -16.98 13.02
N TYR A 544 -13.94 -15.85 13.68
CA TYR A 544 -12.97 -14.77 13.81
C TYR A 544 -13.12 -14.06 15.15
N ARG A 545 -12.03 -13.78 15.87
CA ARG A 545 -12.09 -13.00 17.11
C ARG A 545 -11.53 -11.60 16.91
N THR A 546 -12.09 -10.61 17.59
CA THR A 546 -11.48 -9.27 17.63
C THR A 546 -10.02 -9.37 18.12
N PRO A 547 -9.05 -8.70 17.45
CA PRO A 547 -7.63 -8.86 17.81
C PRO A 547 -7.29 -8.38 19.23
N CYS A 548 -8.01 -7.39 19.73
CA CYS A 548 -7.93 -6.96 21.12
C CYS A 548 -9.24 -6.29 21.57
N ILE A 549 -9.41 -6.21 22.89
CA ILE A 549 -10.52 -5.52 23.54
C ILE A 549 -10.48 -4.02 23.17
N GLY A 550 -11.65 -3.43 22.91
CA GLY A 550 -11.81 -1.99 22.74
C GLY A 550 -11.54 -1.44 21.35
N LEU A 551 -11.57 -2.28 20.31
CA LEU A 551 -11.54 -1.84 18.91
C LEU A 551 -12.92 -1.42 18.37
N LEU A 552 -13.99 -1.67 19.14
CA LEU A 552 -15.36 -1.31 18.84
C LEU A 552 -15.90 -0.41 19.95
N ASN A 553 -16.83 0.46 19.60
CA ASN A 553 -17.46 1.42 20.50
C ASN A 553 -18.86 0.93 20.90
N PRO A 554 -19.30 1.22 22.13
CA PRO A 554 -20.69 0.96 22.51
C PRO A 554 -21.64 1.89 21.73
N ASN A 555 -22.93 1.57 21.75
CA ASN A 555 -24.00 2.35 21.09
C ASN A 555 -23.78 2.59 19.59
N THR A 556 -22.88 1.83 18.96
CA THR A 556 -22.58 1.91 17.53
C THR A 556 -23.14 0.66 16.86
N VAL A 557 -23.88 0.85 15.77
CA VAL A 557 -24.32 -0.24 14.91
C VAL A 557 -23.19 -0.59 13.95
N TYR A 558 -22.71 -1.82 14.03
CA TYR A 558 -21.71 -2.35 13.11
C TYR A 558 -22.36 -3.29 12.11
N TYR A 559 -21.74 -3.37 10.93
CA TYR A 559 -22.16 -4.19 9.81
C TYR A 559 -21.02 -5.15 9.45
N TRP A 560 -21.35 -6.39 9.12
CA TRP A 560 -20.36 -7.37 8.75
C TRP A 560 -20.87 -8.36 7.71
N ARG A 561 -19.95 -8.96 6.98
CA ARG A 561 -20.22 -9.95 5.93
C ARG A 561 -19.04 -10.91 5.77
N VAL A 562 -19.33 -12.08 5.22
CA VAL A 562 -18.31 -13.11 4.92
C VAL A 562 -18.51 -13.68 3.52
N ARG A 563 -17.45 -14.20 2.91
CA ARG A 563 -17.53 -15.04 1.71
C ARG A 563 -16.57 -16.23 1.83
N ALA A 564 -16.96 -17.36 1.27
CA ALA A 564 -16.22 -18.61 1.35
C ALA A 564 -15.35 -18.83 0.10
N ARG A 565 -14.25 -19.57 0.26
CA ARG A 565 -13.41 -20.07 -0.83
C ARG A 565 -13.38 -21.59 -0.82
N ASN A 566 -13.63 -22.22 -1.96
CA ASN A 566 -13.44 -23.67 -2.10
C ASN A 566 -11.99 -24.04 -2.46
N ALA A 567 -11.68 -25.34 -2.45
CA ALA A 567 -10.34 -25.85 -2.75
C ALA A 567 -9.83 -25.53 -4.16
N SER A 568 -10.74 -25.40 -5.13
CA SER A 568 -10.44 -24.90 -6.48
C SER A 568 -10.10 -23.40 -6.53
N GLY A 569 -10.17 -22.71 -5.39
CA GLY A 569 -9.81 -21.31 -5.24
C GLY A 569 -10.90 -20.32 -5.65
N VAL A 570 -12.14 -20.80 -5.86
CA VAL A 570 -13.30 -19.99 -6.25
C VAL A 570 -13.97 -19.41 -5.02
N TRP A 571 -14.25 -18.12 -5.06
CA TRP A 571 -14.97 -17.36 -4.04
C TRP A 571 -16.47 -17.35 -4.30
N SER A 572 -17.25 -17.55 -3.24
CA SER A 572 -18.68 -17.26 -3.25
C SER A 572 -18.92 -15.76 -3.45
N ARG A 573 -20.19 -15.40 -3.70
CA ARG A 573 -20.65 -14.03 -3.41
C ARG A 573 -20.48 -13.73 -1.92
N TRP A 574 -20.55 -12.46 -1.54
CA TRP A 574 -20.71 -12.09 -0.14
C TRP A 574 -22.03 -12.61 0.43
N SER A 575 -22.02 -12.95 1.71
CA SER A 575 -23.24 -13.15 2.51
C SER A 575 -24.14 -11.92 2.46
N PRO A 576 -25.41 -12.02 2.91
CA PRO A 576 -26.15 -10.84 3.33
C PRO A 576 -25.32 -10.02 4.32
N ILE A 577 -25.55 -8.71 4.34
CA ILE A 577 -24.95 -7.83 5.34
C ILE A 577 -25.73 -8.05 6.63
N TRP A 578 -25.01 -8.43 7.69
CA TRP A 578 -25.57 -8.58 9.02
C TRP A 578 -25.15 -7.39 9.88
N SER A 579 -25.99 -7.03 10.84
CA SER A 579 -25.69 -5.97 11.80
C SER A 579 -25.70 -6.45 13.24
N PHE A 580 -25.06 -5.70 14.13
CA PHE A 580 -25.15 -5.88 15.57
C PHE A 580 -24.78 -4.58 16.30
N THR A 581 -25.11 -4.49 17.58
CA THR A 581 -24.66 -3.42 18.49
C THR A 581 -23.85 -3.98 19.65
N VAL A 582 -22.93 -3.18 20.15
CA VAL A 582 -22.09 -3.53 21.30
C VAL A 582 -22.64 -2.91 22.58
N ASN A 583 -22.80 -3.74 23.60
CA ASN A 583 -23.12 -3.36 24.96
C ASN A 583 -21.89 -3.47 25.86
N GLY A 584 -21.32 -2.34 26.26
CA GLY A 584 -20.19 -2.26 27.17
C GLY A 584 -19.89 -0.81 27.55
N PRO A 585 -18.89 -0.56 28.40
CA PRO A 585 -18.49 0.79 28.74
C PRO A 585 -17.65 1.43 27.62
N GLY A 586 -17.82 2.73 27.41
CA GLY A 586 -16.96 3.51 26.52
C GLY A 586 -15.59 3.80 27.14
N VAL A 587 -14.60 4.14 26.31
CA VAL A 587 -13.25 4.49 26.80
C VAL A 587 -13.29 5.76 27.67
N PRO A 588 -12.59 5.83 28.82
CA PRO A 588 -12.51 7.04 29.62
C PRO A 588 -12.00 8.24 28.80
N LEU A 589 -12.60 9.40 29.05
CA LEU A 589 -12.31 10.65 28.34
C LEU A 589 -11.52 11.61 29.23
N ASP A 590 -10.88 12.60 28.63
CA ASP A 590 -10.21 13.71 29.33
C ASP A 590 -9.21 13.26 30.40
N VAL A 591 -8.50 12.15 30.14
CA VAL A 591 -7.49 11.59 31.05
C VAL A 591 -6.33 12.58 31.17
N ARG A 592 -6.14 13.13 32.36
CA ARG A 592 -5.13 14.16 32.63
C ARG A 592 -4.50 13.94 34.00
N LEU A 593 -3.25 14.35 34.12
CA LEU A 593 -2.52 14.32 35.38
C LEU A 593 -2.39 15.73 35.94
N GLU A 594 -2.89 15.94 37.15
CA GLU A 594 -2.74 17.18 37.90
C GLU A 594 -1.62 16.98 38.93
N VAL A 595 -0.54 17.75 38.82
CA VAL A 595 0.64 17.63 39.68
C VAL A 595 0.80 18.85 40.55
N ASP A 596 0.83 18.62 41.86
CA ASP A 596 1.30 19.58 42.86
C ASP A 596 2.81 19.40 43.03
N LYS A 597 3.58 20.37 42.53
CA LYS A 597 5.05 20.35 42.59
C LYS A 597 5.59 20.67 43.98
N ASP A 598 4.82 21.27 44.87
CA ASP A 598 5.29 21.57 46.22
C ASP A 598 5.13 20.33 47.10
N LEU A 599 3.96 19.68 47.01
CA LEU A 599 3.68 18.43 47.70
C LEU A 599 4.32 17.20 47.05
N ARG A 600 4.79 17.32 45.80
CA ARG A 600 5.31 16.20 44.98
C ARG A 600 4.28 15.09 44.81
N VAL A 601 3.01 15.49 44.68
CA VAL A 601 1.88 14.59 44.53
C VAL A 601 1.24 14.80 43.16
N GLY A 602 0.85 13.70 42.51
CA GLY A 602 0.13 13.72 41.24
C GLY A 602 -1.16 12.93 41.33
N ILE A 603 -2.27 13.56 40.94
CA ILE A 603 -3.59 12.96 40.88
C ILE A 603 -3.99 12.82 39.41
N LEU A 604 -4.16 11.59 38.96
CA LEU A 604 -4.74 11.28 37.66
C LEU A 604 -6.25 11.46 37.75
N ARG A 605 -6.85 12.16 36.79
CA ARG A 605 -8.30 12.38 36.69
C ARG A 605 -8.79 12.04 35.30
N TRP A 606 -10.03 11.59 35.22
CA TRP A 606 -10.70 11.31 33.95
C TRP A 606 -12.19 11.54 34.07
N ARG A 607 -12.87 11.56 32.92
CA ARG A 607 -14.32 11.62 32.82
C ARG A 607 -14.86 10.27 32.33
N PRO A 608 -15.92 9.72 32.96
CA PRO A 608 -16.64 8.57 32.42
C PRO A 608 -17.13 8.89 30.99
N ASN A 609 -17.08 7.90 30.10
CA ASN A 609 -17.65 8.07 28.78
C ASN A 609 -19.19 8.16 28.89
N PRO A 610 -19.86 9.17 28.32
CA PRO A 610 -21.32 9.21 28.30
C PRO A 610 -21.94 8.15 27.38
N GLU A 611 -21.16 7.57 26.46
CA GLU A 611 -21.59 6.47 25.59
C GLU A 611 -21.36 5.10 26.25
N GLY A 612 -22.34 4.21 26.10
CA GLY A 612 -22.31 2.86 26.64
C GLY A 612 -22.78 2.73 28.08
N ARG A 613 -22.44 1.60 28.70
CA ARG A 613 -22.79 1.33 30.09
C ARG A 613 -21.95 2.14 31.06
N ILE A 614 -22.59 2.49 32.17
CA ILE A 614 -21.92 3.16 33.27
C ILE A 614 -20.85 2.24 33.86
N PRO A 615 -19.58 2.67 33.94
CA PRO A 615 -18.55 1.91 34.62
C PRO A 615 -18.80 1.87 36.13
N VAL A 616 -18.54 0.72 36.75
CA VAL A 616 -18.55 0.54 38.21
C VAL A 616 -17.16 0.62 38.82
N LYS A 617 -16.12 0.47 37.99
CA LYS A 617 -14.71 0.61 38.39
C LYS A 617 -13.84 0.91 37.18
N TYR A 618 -12.59 1.29 37.46
CA TYR A 618 -11.56 1.60 36.49
C TYR A 618 -10.27 0.86 36.83
N GLU A 619 -9.62 0.34 35.80
CA GLU A 619 -8.25 -0.18 35.85
C GLU A 619 -7.30 0.93 35.40
N VAL A 620 -6.33 1.27 36.25
CA VAL A 620 -5.31 2.29 35.94
C VAL A 620 -3.99 1.60 35.65
N TYR A 621 -3.38 1.98 34.53
CA TYR A 621 -2.13 1.43 34.04
C TYR A 621 -1.05 2.51 34.00
N GLY A 622 0.19 2.15 34.34
CA GLY A 622 1.33 3.06 34.39
C GLY A 622 2.58 2.45 33.73
N SER A 623 3.28 3.22 32.90
CA SER A 623 4.52 2.79 32.24
C SER A 623 5.49 3.95 32.01
N ASP A 624 6.77 3.62 31.91
CA ASP A 624 7.82 4.55 31.51
C ASP A 624 8.03 4.57 29.97
N GLU A 625 7.36 3.68 29.23
CA GLU A 625 7.38 3.62 27.76
C GLU A 625 6.35 4.59 27.17
N LYS A 626 6.78 5.45 26.24
CA LYS A 626 5.89 6.35 25.49
C LYS A 626 5.00 5.55 24.54
N GLY A 627 3.68 5.72 24.68
CA GLY A 627 2.69 4.95 23.91
C GLY A 627 2.75 3.45 24.20
N PHE A 628 2.85 3.10 25.47
CA PHE A 628 2.77 1.71 25.93
C PHE A 628 1.39 1.09 25.68
N THR A 629 1.36 -0.24 25.54
CA THR A 629 0.14 -1.06 25.53
C THR A 629 -0.30 -1.33 26.97
N ALA A 630 -1.53 -0.97 27.34
CA ALA A 630 -2.10 -1.34 28.64
C ALA A 630 -2.33 -2.86 28.72
N SER A 631 -1.83 -3.51 29.77
CA SER A 631 -1.94 -4.95 29.98
C SER A 631 -2.01 -5.28 31.46
N SER A 632 -3.08 -6.00 31.87
CA SER A 632 -3.22 -6.50 33.24
C SER A 632 -2.40 -7.76 33.50
N GLU A 633 -1.85 -8.37 32.45
CA GLU A 633 -1.01 -9.57 32.50
C GLU A 633 0.40 -9.29 31.96
N PRO A 634 1.40 -10.11 32.32
CA PRO A 634 2.69 -10.08 31.64
C PRO A 634 2.54 -10.28 30.13
N TYR A 635 3.31 -9.56 29.34
CA TYR A 635 3.21 -9.56 27.88
C TYR A 635 4.58 -9.50 27.21
N LEU A 636 4.66 -10.04 25.99
CA LEU A 636 5.89 -10.02 25.20
C LEU A 636 6.03 -8.67 24.48
N VAL A 637 7.26 -8.16 24.46
CA VAL A 637 7.64 -6.90 23.79
C VAL A 637 8.94 -7.13 23.01
N ARG A 638 9.07 -6.50 21.84
CA ARG A 638 10.38 -6.33 21.20
C ARG A 638 11.06 -5.09 21.73
N VAL A 639 12.19 -5.28 22.38
CA VAL A 639 13.06 -4.19 22.83
C VAL A 639 14.15 -3.85 21.81
N ASP A 640 14.46 -4.80 20.93
CA ASP A 640 15.43 -4.70 19.85
C ASP A 640 15.14 -5.75 18.73
N ASN A 641 16.15 -6.02 17.89
CA ASN A 641 16.10 -7.07 16.86
C ASN A 641 16.34 -8.50 17.38
N GLY A 642 16.59 -8.67 18.68
CA GLY A 642 16.82 -9.93 19.34
C GLY A 642 15.54 -10.68 19.74
N PRO A 643 15.65 -11.63 20.69
CA PRO A 643 14.53 -12.33 21.26
C PRO A 643 13.53 -11.39 21.95
N ARG A 644 12.26 -11.79 21.97
CA ARG A 644 11.21 -11.06 22.69
C ARG A 644 11.48 -11.11 24.20
N VAL A 645 11.15 -10.02 24.88
CA VAL A 645 11.31 -9.90 26.34
C VAL A 645 9.93 -9.82 26.98
N THR A 646 9.75 -10.48 28.12
CA THR A 646 8.52 -10.40 28.91
C THR A 646 8.56 -9.15 29.78
N PHE A 647 7.62 -8.24 29.55
CA PHE A 647 7.33 -7.14 30.46
C PHE A 647 6.29 -7.61 31.51
N PRO A 648 6.38 -7.15 32.76
CA PRO A 648 5.35 -7.42 33.75
C PRO A 648 4.04 -6.73 33.38
N SER A 649 2.95 -7.11 34.06
CA SER A 649 1.71 -6.34 34.05
C SER A 649 2.00 -4.88 34.40
N ASN A 650 1.37 -3.95 33.67
CA ASN A 650 1.48 -2.52 33.94
C ASN A 650 0.21 -1.96 34.62
N LEU A 651 -0.66 -2.84 35.13
CA LEU A 651 -1.77 -2.47 36.01
C LEU A 651 -1.23 -2.03 37.37
N ILE A 652 -1.51 -0.78 37.75
CA ILE A 652 -1.03 -0.20 39.02
C ILE A 652 -2.10 -0.23 40.10
N ALA A 653 -3.38 -0.05 39.74
CA ALA A 653 -4.49 -0.07 40.68
C ALA A 653 -5.85 -0.29 40.00
N VAL A 654 -6.86 -0.62 40.81
CA VAL A 654 -8.27 -0.60 40.46
C VAL A 654 -9.00 0.33 41.44
N THR A 655 -9.86 1.20 40.92
CA THR A 655 -10.60 2.20 41.72
C THR A 655 -12.04 2.34 41.23
N ASP A 656 -12.99 2.67 42.11
CA ASP A 656 -14.37 3.04 41.78
C ASP A 656 -14.56 4.56 41.62
N LEU A 657 -13.50 5.35 41.91
CA LEU A 657 -13.46 6.78 41.72
C LEU A 657 -13.01 7.15 40.31
N ASN A 658 -13.29 8.40 39.89
CA ASN A 658 -12.80 8.98 38.63
C ASN A 658 -11.44 9.68 38.79
N GLU A 659 -10.71 9.32 39.84
CA GLU A 659 -9.39 9.85 40.15
C GLU A 659 -8.54 8.80 40.87
N LEU A 660 -7.22 8.95 40.77
CA LEU A 660 -6.27 8.14 41.52
C LEU A 660 -4.98 8.93 41.78
N LYS A 661 -4.48 8.88 43.01
CA LYS A 661 -3.12 9.36 43.32
C LYS A 661 -2.11 8.42 42.68
N VAL A 662 -1.32 8.92 41.74
CA VAL A 662 -0.35 8.12 40.97
C VAL A 662 1.10 8.59 41.12
N ILE A 663 1.33 9.73 41.77
CA ILE A 663 2.67 10.21 42.11
C ILE A 663 2.71 10.57 43.59
N GLY A 664 3.76 10.14 44.28
CA GLY A 664 4.03 10.38 45.70
C GLY A 664 5.16 9.50 46.25
N ASP A 665 5.79 9.95 47.33
CA ASP A 665 6.85 9.22 48.04
C ASP A 665 6.30 8.06 48.91
N ASP A 666 5.02 8.14 49.24
CA ASP A 666 4.24 7.15 49.99
C ASP A 666 3.67 6.02 49.12
N LEU A 667 3.89 6.06 47.81
CA LEU A 667 3.40 5.08 46.86
C LEU A 667 4.46 4.02 46.50
N ASP A 668 3.98 2.84 46.13
CA ASP A 668 4.80 1.77 45.56
C ASP A 668 5.46 2.21 44.23
N ASP A 669 6.62 1.61 43.91
CA ASP A 669 7.44 1.98 42.74
C ASP A 669 6.70 1.74 41.38
N ARG A 670 5.60 0.98 41.38
CA ARG A 670 4.74 0.80 40.20
C ARG A 670 3.93 2.04 39.84
N PHE A 671 3.65 2.95 40.77
CA PHE A 671 2.80 4.12 40.52
C PHE A 671 3.55 5.24 39.81
N ASN A 672 4.71 5.67 40.32
CA ASN A 672 5.48 6.84 39.88
C ASN A 672 6.07 6.68 38.45
N LYS A 673 5.20 6.73 37.43
CA LYS A 673 5.46 6.46 36.01
C LYS A 673 5.33 7.68 35.12
N ALA A 674 5.96 7.61 33.95
CA ALA A 674 5.93 8.68 32.97
C ALA A 674 4.57 8.82 32.25
N TYR A 675 3.86 7.71 32.02
CA TYR A 675 2.62 7.68 31.25
C TYR A 675 1.54 6.83 31.92
N TYR A 676 0.29 7.26 31.83
CA TYR A 676 -0.85 6.57 32.42
C TYR A 676 -2.01 6.39 31.45
N ARG A 677 -2.70 5.26 31.54
CA ARG A 677 -3.96 4.98 30.83
C ARG A 677 -5.01 4.45 31.78
N VAL A 678 -6.27 4.61 31.40
CA VAL A 678 -7.41 4.13 32.17
C VAL A 678 -8.32 3.26 31.29
N VAL A 679 -8.79 2.15 31.83
CA VAL A 679 -9.79 1.27 31.22
C VAL A 679 -11.02 1.25 32.13
N ALA A 680 -12.19 1.48 31.55
CA ALA A 680 -13.48 1.40 32.23
C ALA A 680 -13.96 -0.06 32.30
N VAL A 681 -14.60 -0.44 33.41
CA VAL A 681 -15.19 -1.77 33.61
C VAL A 681 -16.63 -1.62 34.08
N ASP A 682 -17.57 -2.25 33.38
CA ASP A 682 -19.00 -2.23 33.74
C ASP A 682 -19.35 -3.26 34.82
N GLU A 683 -20.60 -3.25 35.27
CA GLU A 683 -21.13 -4.17 36.30
C GLU A 683 -21.03 -5.67 35.92
N LYS A 684 -20.94 -5.97 34.63
CA LYS A 684 -20.79 -7.33 34.11
C LYS A 684 -19.34 -7.74 33.94
N GLY A 685 -18.40 -6.85 34.24
CA GLY A 685 -16.96 -7.07 34.07
C GLY A 685 -16.46 -6.83 32.64
N ASN A 686 -17.30 -6.30 31.74
CA ASN A 686 -16.85 -5.95 30.40
C ASN A 686 -15.93 -4.73 30.45
N LYS A 687 -14.81 -4.81 29.73
CA LYS A 687 -13.83 -3.74 29.66
C LYS A 687 -14.04 -2.87 28.42
N SER A 688 -13.80 -1.57 28.55
CA SER A 688 -13.57 -0.68 27.42
C SER A 688 -12.21 -0.96 26.77
N GLY A 689 -11.90 -0.24 25.69
CA GLY A 689 -10.51 -0.04 25.30
C GLY A 689 -9.75 0.84 26.29
N ALA A 690 -8.43 0.92 26.12
CA ALA A 690 -7.62 1.88 26.86
C ALA A 690 -7.89 3.31 26.37
N SER A 691 -7.96 4.24 27.31
CA SER A 691 -8.05 5.67 27.03
C SER A 691 -6.84 6.20 26.25
N ASP A 692 -6.91 7.46 25.82
CA ASP A 692 -5.70 8.23 25.56
C ASP A 692 -4.83 8.30 26.83
N TYR A 693 -3.53 8.51 26.68
CA TYR A 693 -2.62 8.53 27.82
C TYR A 693 -2.42 9.95 28.39
N ALA A 694 -2.24 10.05 29.70
CA ALA A 694 -1.71 11.24 30.36
C ALA A 694 -0.19 11.12 30.54
N GLU A 695 0.55 12.20 30.28
CA GLU A 695 2.00 12.27 30.49
C GLU A 695 2.30 13.04 31.79
N ALA A 696 3.21 12.50 32.60
CA ALA A 696 3.75 13.20 33.75
C ALA A 696 4.72 14.31 33.33
N PRO A 697 4.88 15.37 34.15
CA PRO A 697 6.03 16.24 34.01
C PRO A 697 7.32 15.42 34.10
N ILE A 698 8.22 15.62 33.14
CA ILE A 698 9.52 14.93 33.09
C ILE A 698 10.61 15.99 32.94
N PRO A 699 11.64 16.04 33.82
CA PRO A 699 11.76 15.22 35.03
C PRO A 699 10.76 15.69 36.10
N LEU A 700 10.42 14.81 37.05
CA LEU A 700 9.72 15.18 38.29
C LEU A 700 10.31 14.39 39.46
N ILE A 701 10.91 15.09 40.42
CA ILE A 701 11.38 14.53 41.69
C ILE A 701 10.16 14.16 42.51
N TYR A 702 10.08 12.92 43.00
CA TYR A 702 8.98 12.48 43.87
C TYR A 702 9.45 11.92 45.22
N SER A 703 10.75 11.70 45.39
CA SER A 703 11.29 11.25 46.66
C SER A 703 11.33 12.37 47.70
N LYS A 704 11.27 11.97 48.97
CA LYS A 704 11.40 12.87 50.11
C LYS A 704 12.79 12.73 50.76
N PRO A 705 13.53 13.84 50.96
CA PRO A 705 14.83 13.81 51.62
C PRO A 705 14.71 13.57 53.12
N PRO A 706 15.66 12.86 53.77
CA PRO A 706 15.85 12.97 55.21
C PRO A 706 16.18 14.41 55.59
N THR A 707 15.49 14.94 56.59
CA THR A 707 15.58 16.35 57.02
C THR A 707 16.39 16.54 58.31
N GLU A 708 16.91 15.47 58.89
CA GLU A 708 17.75 15.51 60.09
C GLU A 708 18.90 14.49 59.97
N VAL A 709 20.07 14.84 60.47
CA VAL A 709 21.24 13.96 60.58
C VAL A 709 22.07 14.33 61.81
N LYS A 710 22.62 13.34 62.52
CA LYS A 710 23.52 13.59 63.65
C LYS A 710 24.95 13.90 63.18
N VAL A 711 25.69 14.69 63.95
CA VAL A 711 27.14 14.83 63.77
C VAL A 711 27.78 13.45 63.71
N GLY A 712 28.71 13.24 62.78
CA GLY A 712 29.37 11.96 62.61
C GLY A 712 28.51 10.84 62.00
N GLN A 713 27.23 11.06 61.67
CA GLN A 713 26.40 10.10 60.93
C GLN A 713 26.51 10.32 59.41
N ASP A 714 26.65 9.26 58.63
CA ASP A 714 26.61 9.35 57.17
C ASP A 714 25.21 9.78 56.70
N TYR A 715 25.11 10.93 56.04
CA TYR A 715 23.92 11.33 55.30
C TYR A 715 23.90 10.63 53.96
N ARG A 716 22.76 10.01 53.61
CA ARG A 716 22.53 9.44 52.29
C ARG A 716 21.09 9.63 51.85
N TYR A 717 20.89 10.23 50.68
CA TYR A 717 19.58 10.40 50.05
C TYR A 717 19.66 10.04 48.57
N CYS A 718 18.85 9.05 48.15
CA CYS A 718 18.73 8.69 46.75
C CYS A 718 17.53 9.43 46.14
N VAL A 719 17.80 10.39 45.27
CA VAL A 719 16.77 11.13 44.55
C VAL A 719 16.08 10.19 43.57
N LYS A 720 14.76 10.01 43.74
CA LYS A 720 13.91 9.32 42.76
C LYS A 720 13.18 10.34 41.90
N CYS A 721 13.15 10.08 40.61
CA CYS A 721 12.60 10.98 39.62
C CYS A 721 11.87 10.21 38.51
N ILE A 722 10.75 10.75 38.04
CA ILE A 722 10.02 10.23 36.88
C ILE A 722 10.81 10.54 35.61
N LYS A 723 10.97 9.54 34.76
CA LYS A 723 11.65 9.61 33.47
C LYS A 723 11.04 8.62 32.48
N SER A 724 11.11 8.94 31.18
CA SER A 724 10.72 8.03 30.12
C SER A 724 11.89 7.10 29.74
N ILE A 725 11.60 5.83 29.48
CA ILE A 725 12.52 4.94 28.77
C ILE A 725 12.44 5.13 27.24
N GLY A 726 11.59 6.05 26.79
CA GLY A 726 11.38 6.37 25.39
C GLY A 726 10.49 5.34 24.70
N ARG A 727 10.87 4.94 23.48
CA ARG A 727 10.09 4.04 22.62
C ARG A 727 11.01 3.26 21.67
N LEU A 728 10.50 2.18 21.09
CA LEU A 728 11.19 1.42 20.06
C LEU A 728 11.33 2.25 18.77
N ILE A 729 12.54 2.41 18.25
CA ILE A 729 12.82 3.15 17.01
C ILE A 729 13.81 2.37 16.14
N ALA A 730 13.48 2.24 14.85
CA ALA A 730 14.35 1.69 13.81
C ALA A 730 15.31 2.78 13.27
N ARG A 731 16.60 2.42 13.10
CA ARG A 731 17.62 3.27 12.47
C ARG A 731 18.66 2.43 11.71
N THR A 732 19.52 3.08 10.94
CA THR A 732 20.72 2.44 10.38
C THR A 732 21.78 2.41 11.47
N GLU A 733 22.31 1.23 11.79
CA GLU A 733 23.46 1.09 12.68
C GLU A 733 24.49 0.17 12.03
N ASN A 734 25.76 0.61 12.03
CA ASN A 734 26.87 -0.14 11.44
C ASN A 734 26.60 -0.61 9.99
N GLY A 735 25.97 0.26 9.18
CA GLY A 735 25.62 -0.02 7.78
C GLY A 735 24.43 -0.97 7.58
N LYS A 736 23.81 -1.48 8.66
CA LYS A 736 22.62 -2.33 8.59
C LYS A 736 21.38 -1.48 8.80
N PRO A 737 20.41 -1.46 7.88
CA PRO A 737 19.14 -0.76 8.08
C PRO A 737 18.25 -1.51 9.09
N TYR A 738 17.17 -0.85 9.51
CA TYR A 738 16.13 -1.41 10.38
C TYR A 738 16.65 -2.01 11.70
N GLN A 739 17.70 -1.41 12.28
CA GLN A 739 18.16 -1.73 13.62
C GLN A 739 17.27 -1.06 14.67
N ARG A 740 16.45 -1.89 15.32
CA ARG A 740 15.49 -1.46 16.34
C ARG A 740 16.15 -1.48 17.71
N ALA A 741 15.89 -0.43 18.49
CA ALA A 741 16.21 -0.36 19.91
C ALA A 741 15.28 0.63 20.60
N PHE A 742 15.08 0.49 21.91
CA PHE A 742 14.50 1.56 22.72
C PHE A 742 15.42 2.79 22.71
N ARG A 743 14.84 3.93 22.32
CA ARG A 743 15.55 5.21 22.12
C ARG A 743 14.71 6.35 22.64
N MET A 744 15.34 7.53 22.74
CA MET A 744 14.75 8.75 23.31
C MET A 744 14.42 8.64 24.80
N ALA A 745 15.05 7.69 25.51
CA ALA A 745 15.05 7.66 26.97
C ALA A 745 15.62 8.96 27.53
N ASP A 746 15.03 9.47 28.61
CA ASP A 746 15.55 10.67 29.27
C ASP A 746 16.81 10.33 30.05
N LYS A 747 17.88 11.09 29.80
CA LYS A 747 19.10 11.02 30.59
C LYS A 747 19.07 12.15 31.61
N LEU A 748 19.12 11.78 32.89
CA LEU A 748 19.04 12.72 34.00
C LEU A 748 20.43 13.12 34.47
N THR A 749 20.64 14.41 34.70
CA THR A 749 21.80 14.97 35.39
C THR A 749 21.33 15.63 36.68
N PHE A 750 21.96 15.27 37.80
CA PHE A 750 21.62 15.77 39.13
C PHE A 750 22.68 16.76 39.61
N SER A 751 22.26 17.84 40.28
CA SER A 751 23.17 18.84 40.83
C SER A 751 22.60 19.50 42.08
N LEU A 752 23.47 19.94 42.98
CA LEU A 752 23.10 20.77 44.13
C LEU A 752 23.38 22.22 43.75
N THR A 753 22.33 23.04 43.65
CA THR A 753 22.46 24.48 43.39
C THR A 753 22.68 25.28 44.67
N LYS A 754 22.34 24.69 45.82
CA LYS A 754 22.65 25.19 47.16
C LYS A 754 22.84 24.00 48.10
N ALA A 755 23.98 23.93 48.78
CA ALA A 755 24.27 22.89 49.77
C ALA A 755 25.43 23.34 50.68
N PRO A 756 25.52 22.82 51.92
CA PRO A 756 26.73 22.96 52.72
C PRO A 756 27.90 22.18 52.12
N ASN A 757 29.13 22.60 52.42
CA ASN A 757 30.35 22.08 51.78
C ASN A 757 30.60 20.57 52.01
N TRP A 758 30.04 20.00 53.08
CA TRP A 758 30.16 18.58 53.42
C TRP A 758 29.18 17.69 52.64
N LEU A 759 28.19 18.26 51.93
CA LEU A 759 27.28 17.54 51.05
C LEU A 759 27.75 17.57 49.60
N SER A 760 27.68 16.41 48.95
CA SER A 760 27.91 16.25 47.51
C SER A 760 26.81 15.41 46.88
N ILE A 761 26.69 15.46 45.56
CA ILE A 761 25.76 14.63 44.79
C ILE A 761 26.49 13.91 43.66
N ASP A 762 26.19 12.63 43.47
CA ASP A 762 26.57 11.90 42.26
C ASP A 762 25.69 12.41 41.10
N PRO A 763 26.27 13.10 40.08
CA PRO A 763 25.48 13.73 39.03
C PRO A 763 24.79 12.73 38.09
N ALA A 764 25.22 11.46 38.07
CA ALA A 764 24.62 10.41 37.24
C ALA A 764 23.60 9.56 38.01
N ARG A 765 23.85 9.31 39.30
CA ARG A 765 23.01 8.43 40.14
C ARG A 765 21.99 9.18 40.99
N GLY A 766 22.16 10.48 41.20
CA GLY A 766 21.29 11.26 42.08
C GLY A 766 21.41 10.86 43.54
N ILE A 767 22.58 10.36 43.98
CA ILE A 767 22.84 10.03 45.37
C ILE A 767 23.50 11.23 46.03
N ILE A 768 22.79 11.87 46.95
CA ILE A 768 23.33 12.90 47.83
C ILE A 768 23.98 12.19 49.02
N SER A 769 25.24 12.53 49.32
CA SER A 769 25.98 11.96 50.43
C SER A 769 26.95 12.94 51.06
N GLY A 770 27.19 12.76 52.35
CA GLY A 770 28.14 13.55 53.14
C GLY A 770 28.14 13.11 54.60
N ARG A 771 29.06 13.65 55.39
CA ARG A 771 29.15 13.38 56.83
C ARG A 771 29.43 14.71 57.55
N PRO A 772 28.49 15.25 58.33
CA PRO A 772 28.67 16.54 59.00
C PRO A 772 29.57 16.40 60.23
N ASP A 773 30.30 17.48 60.55
CA ASP A 773 31.07 17.63 61.79
C ASP A 773 30.38 18.58 62.79
N GLU A 774 30.99 18.80 63.94
CA GLU A 774 30.44 19.66 65.00
C GLU A 774 30.28 21.13 64.56
N GLY A 775 31.11 21.60 63.61
CA GLY A 775 31.00 22.95 63.03
C GLY A 775 29.82 23.10 62.08
N ASP A 776 29.23 21.98 61.63
CA ASP A 776 28.07 21.95 60.75
C ASP A 776 26.73 21.94 61.51
N VAL A 777 26.72 21.94 62.85
CA VAL A 777 25.48 21.95 63.65
C VAL A 777 24.62 23.17 63.32
N GLY A 778 23.34 22.93 63.02
CA GLY A 778 22.41 23.99 62.66
C GLY A 778 21.47 23.61 61.51
N VAL A 779 20.89 24.64 60.88
CA VAL A 779 19.89 24.50 59.83
C VAL A 779 20.48 24.89 58.48
N HIS A 780 20.48 23.94 57.54
CA HIS A 780 20.99 24.12 56.18
C HIS A 780 19.86 24.06 55.16
N ILE A 781 19.91 24.95 54.17
CA ILE A 781 18.99 24.90 53.02
C ILE A 781 19.70 24.16 51.89
N VAL A 782 19.10 23.06 51.44
CA VAL A 782 19.61 22.27 50.31
C VAL A 782 18.65 22.43 49.14
N SER A 783 19.17 22.85 47.98
CA SER A 783 18.43 22.97 46.73
C SER A 783 19.04 22.02 45.70
N LEU A 784 18.22 21.05 45.29
CA LEU A 784 18.51 20.04 44.28
C LEU A 784 17.90 20.48 42.94
N LYS A 785 18.64 20.24 41.85
CA LYS A 785 18.18 20.39 40.47
C LYS A 785 18.39 19.08 39.72
N VAL A 786 17.36 18.64 39.00
CA VAL A 786 17.41 17.57 38.01
C VAL A 786 17.13 18.14 36.64
N GLU A 787 17.96 17.80 35.67
CA GLU A 787 17.85 18.24 34.28
C GLU A 787 17.92 17.04 33.32
N THR A 788 17.09 17.04 32.29
CA THR A 788 17.16 16.06 31.20
C THR A 788 18.11 16.52 30.11
N ASP A 789 18.62 15.60 29.31
CA ASP A 789 19.35 15.86 28.06
C ASP A 789 18.52 16.60 26.99
N LYS A 790 17.23 16.87 27.27
CA LYS A 790 16.29 17.63 26.44
C LYS A 790 16.00 19.03 27.01
N GLY A 791 16.73 19.46 28.04
CA GLY A 791 16.61 20.78 28.66
C GLY A 791 15.40 20.97 29.58
N LYS A 792 14.68 19.89 29.93
CA LYS A 792 13.59 19.96 30.91
C LYS A 792 14.17 19.87 32.33
N VAL A 793 13.62 20.64 33.28
CA VAL A 793 14.18 20.80 34.63
C VAL A 793 13.11 20.64 35.70
N ASP A 794 13.49 20.04 36.82
CA ASP A 794 12.75 20.11 38.09
C ASP A 794 13.72 20.41 39.24
N THR A 795 13.23 21.11 40.26
CA THR A 795 14.02 21.50 41.43
C THR A 795 13.26 21.17 42.70
N GLN A 796 13.97 20.74 43.75
CA GLN A 796 13.43 20.49 45.07
C GLN A 796 14.30 21.20 46.11
N THR A 797 13.69 22.01 46.98
CA THR A 797 14.40 22.66 48.09
C THR A 797 13.87 22.13 49.40
N PHE A 798 14.76 21.79 50.31
CA PHE A 798 14.42 21.29 51.64
C PHE A 798 15.38 21.81 52.70
N VAL A 799 14.94 21.70 53.95
CA VAL A 799 15.72 22.08 55.12
C VAL A 799 16.33 20.82 55.75
N LEU A 800 17.64 20.84 55.98
CA LEU A 800 18.39 19.77 56.64
C LEU A 800 18.94 20.30 57.97
N LYS A 801 18.54 19.66 59.07
CA LYS A 801 19.02 19.98 60.41
C LYS A 801 20.15 19.03 60.80
N VAL A 802 21.29 19.58 61.16
CA VAL A 802 22.39 18.82 61.79
C VAL A 802 22.25 18.99 63.30
N VAL A 803 22.17 17.88 64.03
CA VAL A 803 22.04 17.85 65.49
C VAL A 803 23.30 17.23 66.13
N SER A 804 23.65 17.68 67.34
CA SER A 804 24.79 17.15 68.09
C SER A 804 24.60 15.66 68.44
N GLU A 805 25.67 15.00 68.85
CA GLU A 805 25.70 13.55 69.10
C GLU A 805 24.88 13.08 70.32
N ASP A 806 24.32 14.01 71.11
CA ASP A 806 23.59 13.72 72.37
C ASP A 806 22.29 12.91 72.19
#